data_AF-A0A9C9GCL2-F1
#
_entry.id   AF-A0A9C9GCL2-F1
#
_cell.length_a   1.000
_cell.length_b   1.000
_cell.length_c   1.000
_cell.angle_alpha   90.00
_cell.angle_beta   90.00
_cell.angle_gamma   90.00
#
_symmetry.space_group_name_H-M   'P 1'
#
loop_
_entity.id
_entity.type
_entity.pdbx_description
1 polymer ?
#
loop_
_entity_poly.entity_id
_entity_poly.type
_entity_poly.pdbx_seq_one_letter_code
_entity_poly.pdbx_strand_id
1 'polypeptide(L)'
;MLNVISFADGKKFIYGDRCGRYSGLEKADKGNKLPDYAAERLALMEKTVPEPLKEGPRIGIARGGLYFDYYPYWAAFFKVLGCRVVRSEETNAETLQKGKVSLDSEMCYPMKVLIGHYRELSEKDLDYIFIPEIINMEALPWASQWPRSFVCPLLQTARGTVVNSIALDREKILYAKLNYRGGIVSLRHQLKPIAKKIMGRRFTENIFDRALEEAGKISENLRKELVRAADASLEQLLENPACPAVVFLSRGYTLYDEFVAKKAVRYARQTGMVALPHEYLVVYLQAWYNGEIKSVYLDPYREEFLAYLHSEVQRMENIYPAQLQRILSAVIMVNFLNLKKNETGLPGLNLVLLDPFKCGPNAMLRHYLSGMTGYLRLTLDEHTAAAGLITRLEAFKNTCLTKKSLQKCIPLSSNTCSIVENSWHKILIPEPTRHSGVFAAMFRKGGLEAEVLPRGSEGDLSLARQYINGEECLPFIQNLQDILHYLKNRTGHENDGEVFFQGWASGPCRYGLYAPTQSLAINRAGCGVRRICAIKFTDVAKRFGFGFVIGLYNALLASDILYKILHRIRPYELEKGKADALFNYFSDKLEKLLEEHDFKLSGIISGSYRKPLEKLLREAALKFSKIEVGKELRPRILLGGEFYVRLDDRCNQSVIKKIEVAGGEVCLAPATEIFTYTLYIDAQEALEDFKNFRRLSSYFK
;
A
#
# COMPACT_ATOMS: atom_id res chain seq x y z
N MET A 1 11.61 30.20 33.19
CA MET A 1 12.18 30.03 34.55
C MET A 1 11.65 28.71 35.08
N LEU A 2 12.53 27.72 35.34
CA LEU A 2 12.17 26.44 35.95
C LEU A 2 12.21 26.62 37.47
N ASN A 3 11.10 26.43 38.16
CA ASN A 3 11.02 26.48 39.62
C ASN A 3 11.08 25.06 40.17
N VAL A 4 11.96 24.83 41.15
CA VAL A 4 12.10 23.54 41.82
C VAL A 4 11.57 23.67 43.24
N ILE A 5 10.44 23.02 43.52
CA ILE A 5 9.83 22.95 44.85
C ILE A 5 10.38 21.69 45.53
N SER A 6 10.97 21.84 46.70
CA SER A 6 11.47 20.71 47.50
C SER A 6 10.55 20.49 48.70
N PHE A 7 10.04 19.28 48.87
CA PHE A 7 9.19 18.89 49.99
C PHE A 7 10.02 18.35 51.16
N ALA A 8 9.44 18.39 52.37
CA ALA A 8 10.08 17.95 53.61
C ALA A 8 10.43 16.45 53.63
N ASP A 9 9.81 15.64 52.76
CA ASP A 9 10.11 14.22 52.57
C ASP A 9 11.28 13.96 51.58
N GLY A 10 11.96 15.03 51.14
CA GLY A 10 13.09 14.97 50.20
C GLY A 10 12.67 14.88 48.73
N LYS A 11 11.37 14.80 48.40
CA LYS A 11 10.91 14.81 47.01
C LYS A 11 11.05 16.22 46.41
N LYS A 12 11.55 16.27 45.17
CA LYS A 12 11.66 17.52 44.40
C LYS A 12 10.65 17.50 43.25
N PHE A 13 9.89 18.58 43.12
CA PHE A 13 8.91 18.78 42.07
C PHE A 13 9.30 19.99 41.22
N ILE A 14 9.45 19.79 39.91
CA ILE A 14 9.89 20.83 38.98
C ILE A 14 8.65 21.37 38.25
N TYR A 15 8.38 22.66 38.40
CA TYR A 15 7.26 23.36 37.76
C TYR A 15 7.80 24.57 36.97
N GLY A 16 7.36 24.74 35.72
CA GLY A 16 7.90 25.74 34.79
C GLY A 16 8.56 25.15 33.53
N ASP A 17 8.65 23.82 33.44
CA ASP A 17 8.61 23.09 32.18
C ASP A 17 7.16 23.18 31.66
N ARG A 18 6.94 23.42 30.36
CA ARG A 18 5.61 23.53 29.74
C ARG A 18 4.70 22.33 30.10
N CYS A 19 5.26 21.19 30.51
CA CYS A 19 4.50 20.06 31.06
C CYS A 19 5.29 19.25 32.13
N GLY A 20 5.70 19.89 33.24
CA GLY A 20 6.49 19.27 34.33
C GLY A 20 5.96 17.95 34.93
N ARG A 21 4.69 17.59 34.69
CA ARG A 21 4.09 16.31 35.09
C ARG A 21 4.71 15.10 34.38
N TYR A 22 5.24 15.27 33.16
CA TYR A 22 5.66 14.17 32.29
C TYR A 22 7.19 14.00 32.21
N SER A 23 7.96 14.94 32.75
CA SER A 23 9.43 15.00 32.67
C SER A 23 10.14 13.85 33.43
N GLY A 24 9.43 13.10 34.27
CA GLY A 24 9.94 11.94 35.02
C GLY A 24 9.51 10.56 34.50
N LEU A 25 8.53 10.48 33.59
CA LEU A 25 7.96 9.21 33.10
C LEU A 25 8.89 8.44 32.16
N GLU A 26 9.85 9.13 31.52
CA GLU A 26 10.90 8.46 30.75
C GLU A 26 11.75 7.49 31.59
N LYS A 27 11.80 7.69 32.91
CA LYS A 27 12.56 6.85 33.86
C LYS A 27 11.70 5.79 34.58
N ALA A 28 10.37 5.89 34.53
CA ALA A 28 9.44 5.24 35.45
C ALA A 28 8.93 3.85 35.03
N ASP A 29 9.61 3.15 34.11
CA ASP A 29 9.21 1.78 33.74
C ASP A 29 9.71 0.71 34.73
N LYS A 30 10.69 1.06 35.57
CA LYS A 30 11.21 0.16 36.60
C LYS A 30 10.11 -0.12 37.64
N GLY A 31 9.65 -1.36 37.70
CA GLY A 31 8.62 -1.83 38.64
C GLY A 31 7.24 -2.06 38.03
N ASN A 32 7.06 -1.84 36.72
CA ASN A 32 5.82 -2.21 36.03
C ASN A 32 5.70 -3.74 35.93
N LYS A 33 4.63 -4.30 36.52
CA LYS A 33 4.36 -5.74 36.54
C LYS A 33 3.56 -6.25 35.33
N LEU A 34 3.04 -5.36 34.50
CA LEU A 34 2.29 -5.75 33.31
C LEU A 34 3.22 -6.41 32.26
N PRO A 35 2.75 -7.40 31.49
CA PRO A 35 3.57 -8.06 30.49
C PRO A 35 4.10 -7.08 29.44
N ASP A 36 5.31 -7.33 28.94
CA ASP A 36 5.92 -6.59 27.83
C ASP A 36 6.05 -7.48 26.60
N TYR A 37 4.94 -7.67 25.90
CA TYR A 37 4.88 -8.51 24.70
C TYR A 37 5.77 -7.99 23.56
N ALA A 38 6.03 -6.68 23.48
CA ALA A 38 6.93 -6.15 22.46
C ALA A 38 8.39 -6.54 22.76
N ALA A 39 8.82 -6.41 24.02
CA ALA A 39 10.15 -6.84 24.44
C ALA A 39 10.31 -8.37 24.39
N GLU A 40 9.28 -9.13 24.81
CA GLU A 40 9.27 -10.59 24.72
C GLU A 40 9.47 -11.05 23.27
N ARG A 41 8.70 -10.50 22.32
CA ARG A 41 8.84 -10.80 20.89
C ARG A 41 10.26 -10.57 20.40
N LEU A 42 10.86 -9.43 20.76
CA LEU A 42 12.24 -9.11 20.38
C LEU A 42 13.24 -10.10 21.00
N ALA A 43 13.05 -10.50 22.25
CA ALA A 43 13.88 -11.50 22.91
C ALA A 43 13.77 -12.87 22.23
N LEU A 44 12.56 -13.30 21.83
CA LEU A 44 12.36 -14.53 21.05
C LEU A 44 13.10 -14.47 19.71
N MET A 45 13.02 -13.33 19.02
CA MET A 45 13.77 -13.12 17.78
C MET A 45 15.28 -13.26 18.02
N GLU A 46 15.86 -12.50 18.95
CA GLU A 46 17.30 -12.52 19.24
C GLU A 46 17.76 -13.91 19.71
N LYS A 47 16.97 -14.63 20.51
CA LYS A 47 17.25 -16.01 20.94
C LYS A 47 17.40 -16.99 19.76
N THR A 48 16.66 -16.77 18.67
CA THR A 48 16.71 -17.63 17.46
C THR A 48 17.80 -17.23 16.48
N VAL A 49 18.34 -16.01 16.58
CA VAL A 49 19.41 -15.53 15.71
C VAL A 49 20.68 -16.32 16.03
N PRO A 50 21.35 -16.91 15.02
CA PRO A 50 22.59 -17.62 15.27
C PRO A 50 23.73 -16.63 15.57
N GLU A 51 24.61 -17.02 16.49
CA GLU A 51 25.82 -16.24 16.81
C GLU A 51 26.62 -15.89 15.54
N PRO A 52 27.02 -14.62 15.34
CA PRO A 52 27.74 -14.20 14.16
C PRO A 52 29.13 -14.84 14.09
N LEU A 53 29.62 -15.10 12.88
CA LEU A 53 30.99 -15.56 12.70
C LEU A 53 31.99 -14.49 13.13
N LYS A 54 33.14 -14.91 13.64
CA LYS A 54 34.25 -14.01 14.01
C LYS A 54 35.01 -13.50 12.79
N GLU A 55 35.11 -14.35 11.77
CA GLU A 55 35.87 -14.14 10.53
C GLU A 55 34.97 -14.27 9.30
N GLY A 56 35.51 -13.91 8.13
CA GLY A 56 34.83 -13.93 6.85
C GLY A 56 34.30 -12.56 6.41
N PRO A 57 33.73 -12.46 5.19
CA PRO A 57 33.23 -11.21 4.64
C PRO A 57 32.17 -10.57 5.54
N ARG A 58 32.30 -9.26 5.76
CA ARG A 58 31.42 -8.45 6.61
C ARG A 58 30.23 -7.97 5.80
N ILE A 59 29.03 -8.41 6.19
CA ILE A 59 27.78 -8.06 5.52
C ILE A 59 26.92 -7.19 6.44
N GLY A 60 26.66 -5.96 6.00
CA GLY A 60 25.75 -5.03 6.67
C GLY A 60 24.28 -5.37 6.45
N ILE A 61 23.50 -5.41 7.53
CA ILE A 61 22.04 -5.51 7.51
C ILE A 61 21.43 -4.35 8.30
N ALA A 62 20.54 -3.59 7.66
CA ALA A 62 19.89 -2.43 8.27
C ALA A 62 18.82 -2.87 9.29
N ARG A 63 18.82 -2.29 10.49
CA ARG A 63 17.78 -2.47 11.53
C ARG A 63 16.52 -1.64 11.25
N GLY A 64 16.08 -1.61 10.00
CA GLY A 64 14.87 -0.91 9.56
C GLY A 64 14.13 -1.68 8.48
N GLY A 65 12.95 -1.21 8.08
CA GLY A 65 12.12 -1.94 7.12
C GLY A 65 11.80 -3.34 7.64
N LEU A 66 11.80 -4.36 6.79
CA LEU A 66 11.41 -5.72 7.20
C LEU A 66 12.47 -6.48 8.04
N TYR A 67 13.37 -5.76 8.73
CA TYR A 67 14.36 -6.33 9.66
C TYR A 67 13.70 -7.22 10.71
N PHE A 68 12.67 -6.70 11.39
CA PHE A 68 12.01 -7.42 12.48
C PHE A 68 11.36 -8.72 11.99
N ASP A 69 10.92 -8.76 10.73
CA ASP A 69 10.27 -9.91 10.12
C ASP A 69 11.27 -10.97 9.61
N TYR A 70 12.44 -10.56 9.06
CA TYR A 70 13.33 -11.47 8.33
C TYR A 70 14.78 -11.52 8.80
N TYR A 71 15.20 -10.76 9.83
CA TYR A 71 16.60 -10.76 10.27
C TYR A 71 17.14 -12.15 10.66
N PRO A 72 16.42 -12.99 11.43
CA PRO A 72 16.91 -14.33 11.75
C PRO A 72 17.20 -15.19 10.51
N TYR A 73 16.34 -15.10 9.48
CA TYR A 73 16.56 -15.76 8.19
C TYR A 73 17.87 -15.29 7.55
N TRP A 74 18.08 -13.97 7.44
CA TRP A 74 19.27 -13.41 6.81
C TRP A 74 20.55 -13.72 7.59
N ALA A 75 20.48 -13.66 8.92
CA ALA A 75 21.61 -13.99 9.78
C ALA A 75 22.07 -15.44 9.57
N ALA A 76 21.13 -16.39 9.54
CA ALA A 76 21.42 -17.80 9.29
C ALA A 76 21.93 -18.04 7.86
N PHE A 77 21.27 -17.46 6.85
CA PHE A 77 21.66 -17.59 5.46
C PHE A 77 23.12 -17.15 5.24
N PHE A 78 23.47 -15.94 5.68
CA PHE A 78 24.83 -15.41 5.49
C PHE A 78 25.87 -16.11 6.35
N LYS A 79 25.50 -16.60 7.55
CA LYS A 79 26.39 -17.41 8.38
C LYS A 79 26.82 -18.69 7.65
N VAL A 80 25.89 -19.42 7.03
CA VAL A 80 26.21 -20.65 6.29
C VAL A 80 27.07 -20.36 5.05
N LEU A 81 26.90 -19.19 4.43
CA LEU A 81 27.77 -18.72 3.35
C LEU A 81 29.16 -18.25 3.84
N GLY A 82 29.46 -18.36 5.13
CA GLY A 82 30.75 -18.02 5.71
C GLY A 82 30.95 -16.52 5.95
N CYS A 83 29.87 -15.75 6.13
CA CYS A 83 29.93 -14.31 6.35
C CYS A 83 29.74 -13.92 7.81
N ARG A 84 30.39 -12.83 8.20
CA ARG A 84 30.16 -12.12 9.46
C ARG A 84 29.08 -11.06 9.26
N VAL A 85 27.92 -11.26 9.87
CA VAL A 85 26.81 -10.30 9.80
C VAL A 85 27.07 -9.15 10.77
N VAL A 86 26.91 -7.92 10.27
CA VAL A 86 27.04 -6.68 11.03
C VAL A 86 25.72 -5.91 10.92
N ARG A 87 25.17 -5.48 12.05
CA ARG A 87 23.93 -4.69 12.10
C ARG A 87 24.25 -3.20 12.12
N SER A 88 23.33 -2.36 11.67
CA SER A 88 23.30 -0.96 12.11
C SER A 88 22.98 -0.87 13.60
N GLU A 89 23.22 0.28 14.22
CA GLU A 89 22.92 0.51 15.64
C GLU A 89 21.41 0.55 15.91
N GLU A 90 21.05 0.62 17.18
CA GLU A 90 19.67 0.93 17.57
C GLU A 90 19.24 2.29 17.04
N THR A 91 18.03 2.34 16.48
CA THR A 91 17.48 3.55 15.91
C THR A 91 17.49 4.66 16.94
N ASN A 92 18.08 5.79 16.57
CA ASN A 92 18.14 6.98 17.42
C ASN A 92 17.99 8.26 16.58
N ALA A 93 18.11 9.42 17.24
CA ALA A 93 17.96 10.71 16.59
C ALA A 93 18.99 10.94 15.47
N GLU A 94 20.22 10.43 15.62
CA GLU A 94 21.26 10.50 14.60
C GLU A 94 20.90 9.65 13.38
N THR A 95 20.40 8.43 13.59
CA THR A 95 19.90 7.57 12.49
C THR A 95 18.84 8.31 11.68
N LEU A 96 17.82 8.89 12.34
CA LEU A 96 16.78 9.66 11.68
C LEU A 96 17.36 10.86 10.92
N GLN A 97 18.29 11.60 11.53
CA GLN A 97 18.89 12.77 10.91
C GLN A 97 19.70 12.41 9.66
N LYS A 98 20.50 11.34 9.71
CA LYS A 98 21.22 10.80 8.54
C LYS A 98 20.25 10.49 7.40
N GLY A 99 19.13 9.86 7.72
CA GLY A 99 18.10 9.55 6.74
C GLY A 99 17.43 10.77 6.11
N LYS A 100 17.09 11.77 6.92
CA LYS A 100 16.48 13.02 6.47
C LYS A 100 17.39 13.81 5.52
N VAL A 101 18.68 13.92 5.86
CA VAL A 101 19.65 14.67 5.04
C VAL A 101 19.99 13.94 3.75
N SER A 102 19.89 12.60 3.73
CA SER A 102 20.18 11.79 2.54
C SER A 102 19.01 11.72 1.55
N LEU A 103 17.79 12.04 1.97
CA LEU A 103 16.60 11.93 1.13
C LEU A 103 16.34 13.24 0.37
N ASP A 104 16.33 13.16 -0.96
CA ASP A 104 15.95 14.28 -1.84
C ASP A 104 14.43 14.56 -1.87
N SER A 105 13.63 13.67 -1.28
CA SER A 105 12.18 13.77 -1.28
C SER A 105 11.57 13.40 0.06
N GLU A 106 10.43 14.00 0.35
CA GLU A 106 9.68 13.78 1.56
C GLU A 106 9.00 12.40 1.57
N MET A 107 9.52 11.49 2.40
CA MET A 107 9.01 10.12 2.56
C MET A 107 8.33 9.89 3.92
N CYS A 108 7.65 8.76 4.07
CA CYS A 108 7.07 8.37 5.35
C CYS A 108 8.14 8.17 6.43
N TYR A 109 7.77 8.36 7.69
CA TYR A 109 8.70 8.35 8.82
C TYR A 109 9.59 7.08 8.92
N PRO A 110 9.08 5.84 8.74
CA PRO A 110 9.92 4.64 8.73
C PRO A 110 10.90 4.58 7.57
N MET A 111 10.58 5.19 6.42
CA MET A 111 11.49 5.22 5.28
C MET A 111 12.68 6.14 5.54
N LYS A 112 12.45 7.30 6.20
CA LYS A 112 13.54 8.19 6.67
C LYS A 112 14.49 7.40 7.58
N VAL A 113 13.95 6.65 8.55
CA VAL A 113 14.76 5.78 9.44
C VAL A 113 15.50 4.69 8.67
N LEU A 114 14.86 4.01 7.72
CA LEU A 114 15.49 2.99 6.90
C LEU A 114 16.70 3.53 6.10
N ILE A 115 16.56 4.69 5.47
CA ILE A 115 17.68 5.34 4.78
C ILE A 115 18.79 5.72 5.78
N GLY A 116 18.42 6.21 6.96
CA GLY A 116 19.35 6.47 8.05
C GLY A 116 20.23 5.27 8.42
N HIS A 117 19.62 4.09 8.55
CA HIS A 117 20.34 2.84 8.80
C HIS A 117 21.30 2.46 7.67
N TYR A 118 20.89 2.61 6.41
CA TYR A 118 21.80 2.35 5.29
C TYR A 118 22.94 3.36 5.21
N ARG A 119 22.71 4.61 5.61
CA ARG A 119 23.75 5.63 5.67
C ARG A 119 24.78 5.29 6.76
N GLU A 120 24.31 4.84 7.92
CA GLU A 120 25.20 4.37 8.98
C GLU A 120 26.03 3.15 8.54
N LEU A 121 25.40 2.18 7.85
CA LEU A 121 26.13 1.03 7.31
C LEU A 121 27.17 1.44 6.26
N SER A 122 26.91 2.45 5.45
CA SER A 122 27.87 2.92 4.45
C SER A 122 29.09 3.60 5.05
N GLU A 123 29.01 4.03 6.31
CA GLU A 123 30.12 4.60 7.08
C GLU A 123 30.93 3.53 7.81
N LYS A 124 30.42 2.29 7.88
CA LYS A 124 31.14 1.15 8.47
C LYS A 124 32.05 0.50 7.44
N ASP A 125 33.16 -0.05 7.92
CA ASP A 125 34.05 -0.90 7.12
C ASP A 125 33.38 -2.25 6.82
N LEU A 126 32.71 -2.34 5.67
CA LEU A 126 31.97 -3.52 5.22
C LEU A 126 32.42 -3.93 3.82
N ASP A 127 32.47 -5.24 3.59
CA ASP A 127 32.67 -5.82 2.26
C ASP A 127 31.40 -5.67 1.43
N TYR A 128 30.24 -5.91 2.07
CA TYR A 128 28.95 -5.81 1.41
C TYR A 128 27.85 -5.21 2.29
N ILE A 129 26.85 -4.59 1.64
CA ILE A 129 25.60 -4.14 2.26
C ILE A 129 24.46 -4.86 1.56
N PHE A 130 23.64 -5.57 2.34
CA PHE A 130 22.49 -6.30 1.82
C PHE A 130 21.23 -5.45 1.82
N ILE A 131 20.59 -5.35 0.66
CA ILE A 131 19.35 -4.59 0.44
C ILE A 131 18.28 -5.55 -0.13
N PRO A 132 17.39 -6.12 0.70
CA PRO A 132 16.31 -6.96 0.23
C PRO A 132 15.13 -6.13 -0.30
N GLU A 133 14.62 -6.43 -1.50
CA GLU A 133 13.33 -5.93 -1.99
C GLU A 133 12.31 -7.07 -1.97
N ILE A 134 11.57 -7.15 -0.85
CA ILE A 134 10.50 -8.13 -0.67
C ILE A 134 9.26 -7.61 -1.37
N ILE A 135 8.81 -8.34 -2.40
CA ILE A 135 7.68 -7.95 -3.24
C ILE A 135 6.37 -8.34 -2.57
N ASN A 136 6.25 -9.59 -2.13
CA ASN A 136 5.08 -10.11 -1.43
C ASN A 136 5.48 -10.98 -0.24
N MET A 137 4.51 -11.19 0.64
CA MET A 137 4.58 -12.10 1.79
C MET A 137 3.63 -13.28 1.55
N GLU A 138 3.72 -14.28 2.41
CA GLU A 138 2.80 -15.42 2.41
C GLU A 138 1.34 -14.97 2.54
N ALA A 139 0.46 -15.60 1.76
CA ALA A 139 -0.97 -15.33 1.79
C ALA A 139 -1.60 -15.94 3.05
N LEU A 140 -2.63 -15.26 3.59
CA LEU A 140 -3.38 -15.79 4.73
C LEU A 140 -4.35 -16.89 4.26
N PRO A 141 -4.44 -18.03 4.97
CA PRO A 141 -5.16 -19.20 4.47
C PRO A 141 -6.70 -19.03 4.42
N TRP A 142 -7.27 -18.11 5.21
CA TRP A 142 -8.70 -17.78 5.19
C TRP A 142 -9.08 -16.65 4.21
N ALA A 143 -8.11 -16.00 3.59
CA ALA A 143 -8.33 -14.83 2.75
C ALA A 143 -7.91 -15.06 1.29
N SER A 144 -8.26 -16.22 0.75
CA SER A 144 -7.88 -16.64 -0.61
C SER A 144 -8.39 -15.70 -1.72
N GLN A 145 -9.47 -14.95 -1.47
CA GLN A 145 -9.98 -13.93 -2.39
C GLN A 145 -9.17 -12.63 -2.40
N TRP A 146 -8.33 -12.37 -1.39
CA TRP A 146 -7.47 -11.20 -1.35
C TRP A 146 -6.19 -11.43 -2.16
N PRO A 147 -5.90 -10.61 -3.19
CA PRO A 147 -4.87 -10.95 -4.15
C PRO A 147 -3.45 -10.59 -3.67
N ARG A 148 -2.45 -11.35 -4.14
CA ARG A 148 -1.03 -10.97 -4.29
C ARG A 148 -0.22 -10.56 -3.02
N SER A 149 -0.83 -10.37 -1.84
CA SER A 149 -0.19 -10.12 -0.53
C SER A 149 1.10 -9.27 -0.62
N PHE A 150 1.02 -8.15 -1.32
CA PHE A 150 2.17 -7.29 -1.61
C PHE A 150 2.64 -6.52 -0.37
N VAL A 151 3.94 -6.27 -0.28
CA VAL A 151 4.51 -5.33 0.70
C VAL A 151 4.28 -3.90 0.22
N CYS A 152 4.33 -2.92 1.15
CA CYS A 152 4.36 -1.50 0.82
C CYS A 152 5.29 -1.18 -0.38
N PRO A 153 4.84 -0.38 -1.36
CA PRO A 153 5.60 -0.10 -2.58
C PRO A 153 6.96 0.55 -2.30
N LEU A 154 7.07 1.40 -1.27
CA LEU A 154 8.33 2.04 -0.92
C LEU A 154 9.42 1.04 -0.49
N LEU A 155 9.02 -0.07 0.16
CA LEU A 155 9.94 -1.14 0.52
C LEU A 155 10.28 -2.03 -0.68
N GLN A 156 9.35 -2.20 -1.63
CA GLN A 156 9.62 -2.89 -2.89
C GLN A 156 10.64 -2.14 -3.76
N THR A 157 10.79 -0.83 -3.55
CA THR A 157 11.76 0.03 -4.26
C THR A 157 12.90 0.48 -3.35
N ALA A 158 13.17 -0.27 -2.28
CA ALA A 158 14.17 0.11 -1.28
C ALA A 158 15.57 0.26 -1.89
N ARG A 159 16.00 -0.62 -2.80
CA ARG A 159 17.31 -0.50 -3.46
C ARG A 159 17.41 0.79 -4.25
N GLY A 160 16.42 1.08 -5.09
CA GLY A 160 16.42 2.29 -5.91
C GLY A 160 16.54 3.55 -5.04
N THR A 161 15.78 3.58 -3.95
CA THR A 161 15.80 4.71 -3.01
C THR A 161 17.15 4.83 -2.30
N VAL A 162 17.68 3.73 -1.76
CA VAL A 162 18.95 3.72 -1.02
C VAL A 162 20.14 4.12 -1.90
N VAL A 163 20.23 3.53 -3.10
CA VAL A 163 21.35 3.79 -4.04
C VAL A 163 21.37 5.25 -4.45
N ASN A 164 20.21 5.84 -4.74
CA ASN A 164 20.11 7.23 -5.14
C ASN A 164 20.34 8.21 -3.97
N SER A 165 19.90 7.84 -2.75
CA SER A 165 19.99 8.72 -1.59
C SER A 165 21.39 8.81 -0.97
N ILE A 166 22.16 7.70 -1.02
CA ILE A 166 23.43 7.59 -0.27
C ILE A 166 24.65 7.39 -1.18
N ALA A 167 24.44 7.23 -2.50
CA ALA A 167 25.51 7.01 -3.48
C ALA A 167 26.46 5.85 -3.10
N LEU A 168 25.87 4.70 -2.77
CA LEU A 168 26.61 3.49 -2.40
C LEU A 168 27.45 2.95 -3.57
N ASP A 169 28.63 2.43 -3.25
CA ASP A 169 29.44 1.65 -4.20
C ASP A 169 28.65 0.42 -4.69
N ARG A 170 28.47 0.33 -6.01
CA ARG A 170 27.71 -0.74 -6.66
C ARG A 170 28.33 -2.11 -6.43
N GLU A 171 29.64 -2.19 -6.27
CA GLU A 171 30.32 -3.46 -6.01
C GLU A 171 30.04 -4.00 -4.61
N LYS A 172 29.81 -3.11 -3.63
CA LYS A 172 29.44 -3.48 -2.26
C LYS A 172 27.97 -3.87 -2.09
N ILE A 173 27.11 -3.63 -3.08
CA ILE A 173 25.68 -3.94 -2.93
C ILE A 173 25.42 -5.43 -3.20
N LEU A 174 24.72 -6.05 -2.25
CA LEU A 174 24.04 -7.34 -2.42
C LEU A 174 22.54 -7.07 -2.47
N TYR A 175 21.91 -7.51 -3.56
CA TYR A 175 20.51 -7.23 -3.82
C TYR A 175 19.78 -8.47 -4.30
N ALA A 176 18.58 -8.68 -3.77
CA ALA A 176 17.64 -9.66 -4.29
C ALA A 176 16.22 -9.08 -4.29
N LYS A 177 15.52 -9.33 -5.40
CA LYS A 177 14.08 -9.14 -5.52
C LYS A 177 13.41 -10.46 -5.10
N LEU A 178 12.68 -10.44 -3.99
CA LEU A 178 12.18 -11.65 -3.34
C LEU A 178 10.67 -11.78 -3.53
N ASN A 179 10.25 -12.88 -4.14
CA ASN A 179 8.85 -13.24 -4.38
C ASN A 179 8.50 -14.54 -3.65
N TYR A 180 7.91 -14.41 -2.47
CA TYR A 180 7.55 -15.53 -1.60
C TYR A 180 6.37 -16.35 -2.13
N ARG A 181 5.52 -15.79 -3.01
CA ARG A 181 4.43 -16.54 -3.67
C ARG A 181 4.95 -17.72 -4.49
N GLY A 182 6.14 -17.61 -5.08
CA GLY A 182 6.77 -18.69 -5.86
C GLY A 182 7.43 -19.78 -5.00
N GLY A 183 7.32 -19.69 -3.68
CA GLY A 183 7.89 -20.65 -2.73
C GLY A 183 9.42 -20.73 -2.80
N ILE A 184 9.96 -21.81 -2.23
CA ILE A 184 11.41 -22.02 -2.11
C ILE A 184 12.13 -22.06 -3.47
N VAL A 185 11.47 -22.53 -4.53
CA VAL A 185 12.05 -22.59 -5.89
C VAL A 185 12.34 -21.19 -6.42
N SER A 186 11.42 -20.24 -6.24
CA SER A 186 11.62 -18.85 -6.66
C SER A 186 12.72 -18.19 -5.83
N LEU A 187 12.69 -18.35 -4.50
CA LEU A 187 13.71 -17.82 -3.59
C LEU A 187 15.11 -18.35 -3.90
N ARG A 188 15.24 -19.66 -4.20
CA ARG A 188 16.49 -20.28 -4.64
C ARG A 188 17.06 -19.57 -5.87
N HIS A 189 16.23 -19.30 -6.87
CA HIS A 189 16.67 -18.59 -8.07
C HIS A 189 17.10 -17.15 -7.78
N GLN A 190 16.35 -16.44 -6.95
CA GLN A 190 16.57 -15.03 -6.62
C GLN A 190 17.79 -14.79 -5.72
N LEU A 191 18.11 -15.73 -4.83
CA LEU A 191 19.24 -15.63 -3.88
C LEU A 191 20.55 -16.21 -4.42
N LYS A 192 20.51 -17.07 -5.45
CA LYS A 192 21.71 -17.70 -6.02
C LYS A 192 22.76 -16.69 -6.53
N PRO A 193 22.41 -15.57 -7.19
CA PRO A 193 23.39 -14.57 -7.59
C PRO A 193 24.15 -13.96 -6.41
N ILE A 194 23.48 -13.73 -5.26
CA ILE A 194 24.11 -13.24 -4.03
C ILE A 194 25.12 -14.26 -3.52
N ALA A 195 24.72 -15.52 -3.38
CA ALA A 195 25.60 -16.58 -2.90
C ALA A 195 26.84 -16.74 -3.79
N LYS A 196 26.67 -16.70 -5.12
CA LYS A 196 27.80 -16.74 -6.07
C LYS A 196 28.73 -15.54 -5.92
N LYS A 197 28.19 -14.32 -5.77
CA LYS A 197 28.98 -13.10 -5.59
C LYS A 197 29.83 -13.15 -4.32
N ILE A 198 29.25 -13.60 -3.22
CA ILE A 198 29.95 -13.72 -1.92
C ILE A 198 31.03 -14.81 -1.94
N MET A 199 30.68 -16.00 -2.44
CA MET A 199 31.54 -17.18 -2.29
C MET A 199 32.61 -17.27 -3.39
N GLY A 200 32.36 -16.66 -4.56
CA GLY A 200 33.24 -16.77 -5.72
C GLY A 200 33.49 -18.23 -6.10
N ARG A 201 34.77 -18.62 -6.19
CA ARG A 201 35.19 -19.99 -6.53
C ARG A 201 34.78 -21.05 -5.49
N ARG A 202 34.45 -20.65 -4.26
CA ARG A 202 34.00 -21.57 -3.19
C ARG A 202 32.53 -21.95 -3.30
N PHE A 203 31.78 -21.33 -4.22
CA PHE A 203 30.35 -21.61 -4.39
C PHE A 203 30.13 -23.07 -4.81
N THR A 204 29.25 -23.77 -4.08
CA THR A 204 28.72 -25.08 -4.46
C THR A 204 27.21 -25.09 -4.22
N GLU A 205 26.46 -25.87 -5.02
CA GLU A 205 25.01 -26.02 -4.79
C GLU A 205 24.72 -26.55 -3.38
N ASN A 206 25.51 -27.51 -2.89
CA ASN A 206 25.33 -28.09 -1.55
C ASN A 206 25.46 -27.05 -0.42
N ILE A 207 26.40 -26.10 -0.51
CA ILE A 207 26.50 -25.04 0.51
C ILE A 207 25.31 -24.07 0.40
N PHE A 208 24.92 -23.71 -0.82
CA PHE A 208 23.79 -22.82 -1.04
C PHE A 208 22.48 -23.41 -0.55
N ASP A 209 22.25 -24.71 -0.77
CA ASP A 209 21.03 -25.41 -0.37
C ASP A 209 20.96 -25.53 1.14
N ARG A 210 22.07 -25.88 1.80
CA ARG A 210 22.17 -25.80 3.26
C ARG A 210 21.91 -24.39 3.78
N ALA A 211 22.37 -23.33 3.10
CA ALA A 211 22.11 -21.96 3.54
C ALA A 211 20.61 -21.62 3.51
N LEU A 212 19.89 -22.05 2.47
CA LEU A 212 18.44 -21.87 2.36
C LEU A 212 17.67 -22.71 3.39
N GLU A 213 18.08 -23.97 3.59
CA GLU A 213 17.46 -24.88 4.55
C GLU A 213 17.63 -24.39 6.00
N GLU A 214 18.85 -24.03 6.40
CA GLU A 214 19.12 -23.52 7.74
C GLU A 214 18.40 -22.20 7.99
N ALA A 215 18.36 -21.29 7.02
CA ALA A 215 17.59 -20.06 7.12
C ALA A 215 16.08 -20.34 7.27
N GLY A 216 15.54 -21.29 6.51
CA GLY A 216 14.16 -21.74 6.64
C GLY A 216 13.84 -22.36 8.01
N LYS A 217 14.73 -23.21 8.54
CA LYS A 217 14.60 -23.80 9.88
C LYS A 217 14.56 -22.74 10.97
N ILE A 218 15.42 -21.72 10.89
CA ILE A 218 15.45 -20.63 11.87
C ILE A 218 14.15 -19.81 11.84
N SER A 219 13.63 -19.46 10.65
CA SER A 219 12.33 -18.79 10.53
C SER A 219 11.18 -19.62 11.11
N GLU A 220 11.18 -20.93 10.84
CA GLU A 220 10.15 -21.84 11.36
C GLU A 220 10.25 -22.00 12.88
N ASN A 221 11.46 -22.04 13.44
CA ASN A 221 11.67 -22.07 14.88
C ASN A 221 11.14 -20.79 15.55
N LEU A 222 11.44 -19.62 14.99
CA LEU A 222 10.87 -18.36 15.49
C LEU A 222 9.35 -18.38 15.43
N ARG A 223 8.76 -18.83 14.32
CA ARG A 223 7.30 -18.95 14.17
C ARG A 223 6.72 -19.83 15.28
N LYS A 224 7.30 -20.99 15.56
CA LYS A 224 6.85 -21.89 16.64
C LYS A 224 6.93 -21.25 18.02
N GLU A 225 8.02 -20.53 18.33
CA GLU A 225 8.12 -19.79 19.60
C GLU A 225 7.05 -18.68 19.69
N LEU A 226 6.80 -17.96 18.59
CA LEU A 226 5.74 -16.94 18.53
C LEU A 226 4.34 -17.55 18.68
N VAL A 227 4.08 -18.75 18.14
CA VAL A 227 2.80 -19.45 18.34
C VAL A 227 2.58 -19.76 19.82
N ARG A 228 3.60 -20.27 20.52
CA ARG A 228 3.50 -20.55 21.95
C ARG A 228 3.29 -19.27 22.77
N ALA A 229 4.03 -18.21 22.45
CA ALA A 229 3.87 -16.91 23.12
C ALA A 229 2.48 -16.30 22.83
N ALA A 230 1.98 -16.45 21.61
CA ALA A 230 0.65 -16.00 21.23
C ALA A 230 -0.47 -16.71 21.99
N ASP A 231 -0.38 -18.03 22.13
CA ASP A 231 -1.31 -18.84 22.91
C ASP A 231 -1.31 -18.43 24.40
N ALA A 232 -0.12 -18.38 25.01
CA ALA A 232 0.06 -17.93 26.39
C ALA A 232 -0.43 -16.48 26.61
N SER A 233 -0.27 -15.60 25.61
CA SER A 233 -0.68 -14.20 25.75
C SER A 233 -2.18 -14.05 26.00
N LEU A 234 -3.04 -14.88 25.40
CA LEU A 234 -4.48 -14.82 25.61
C LEU A 234 -4.87 -15.27 27.02
N GLU A 235 -4.19 -16.28 27.56
CA GLU A 235 -4.37 -16.70 28.96
C GLU A 235 -3.92 -15.60 29.93
N GLN A 236 -2.77 -14.98 29.67
CA GLN A 236 -2.20 -13.90 30.48
C GLN A 236 -3.08 -12.63 30.50
N LEU A 237 -3.94 -12.42 29.50
CA LEU A 237 -4.93 -11.34 29.54
C LEU A 237 -5.92 -11.49 30.70
N LEU A 238 -6.14 -12.71 31.20
CA LEU A 238 -7.03 -12.99 32.33
C LEU A 238 -6.38 -12.65 33.69
N GLU A 239 -5.05 -12.57 33.76
CA GLU A 239 -4.32 -12.30 35.01
C GLU A 239 -4.49 -10.86 35.50
N ASN A 240 -4.86 -9.94 34.61
CA ASN A 240 -4.93 -8.51 34.88
C ASN A 240 -6.33 -7.91 34.55
N PRO A 241 -7.43 -8.42 35.14
CA PRO A 241 -8.79 -8.09 34.73
C PRO A 241 -9.18 -6.62 34.98
N ALA A 242 -8.49 -5.94 35.90
CA ALA A 242 -8.69 -4.52 36.18
C ALA A 242 -7.97 -3.58 35.18
N CYS A 243 -7.08 -4.11 34.34
CA CYS A 243 -6.31 -3.32 33.38
C CYS A 243 -6.94 -3.45 31.98
N PRO A 244 -7.14 -2.35 31.25
CA PRO A 244 -7.62 -2.44 29.87
C PRO A 244 -6.62 -3.20 28.98
N ALA A 245 -7.12 -4.22 28.29
CA ALA A 245 -6.38 -4.89 27.23
C ALA A 245 -6.47 -4.09 25.93
N VAL A 246 -5.31 -3.80 25.34
CA VAL A 246 -5.16 -2.94 24.16
C VAL A 246 -4.29 -3.62 23.12
N VAL A 247 -4.85 -3.80 21.94
CA VAL A 247 -4.18 -4.37 20.77
C VAL A 247 -3.60 -3.26 19.90
N PHE A 248 -2.29 -3.29 19.71
CA PHE A 248 -1.53 -2.35 18.89
C PHE A 248 -1.46 -2.83 17.43
N LEU A 249 -2.09 -2.07 16.54
CA LEU A 249 -2.13 -2.29 15.09
C LEU A 249 -0.99 -1.49 14.43
N SER A 250 -0.02 -2.15 13.80
CA SER A 250 1.01 -1.51 12.97
C SER A 250 1.88 -2.53 12.21
N ARG A 251 2.96 -2.10 11.54
CA ARG A 251 4.00 -3.00 11.03
C ARG A 251 5.06 -3.29 12.09
N GLY A 252 5.79 -4.40 11.94
CA GLY A 252 6.91 -4.74 12.83
C GLY A 252 7.92 -3.59 12.96
N TYR A 253 8.29 -2.94 11.87
CA TYR A 253 9.21 -1.79 11.86
C TYR A 253 8.68 -0.47 12.40
N THR A 254 7.40 -0.40 12.73
CA THR A 254 6.82 0.73 13.46
C THR A 254 6.59 0.36 14.92
N LEU A 255 6.21 -0.89 15.19
CA LEU A 255 5.79 -1.35 16.50
C LEU A 255 6.96 -1.74 17.39
N TYR A 256 7.92 -2.50 16.87
CA TYR A 256 9.03 -3.08 17.63
C TYR A 256 10.28 -2.19 17.67
N ASP A 257 10.35 -1.17 16.80
CA ASP A 257 11.38 -0.14 16.91
C ASP A 257 10.91 0.92 17.92
N GLU A 258 11.48 0.92 19.12
CA GLU A 258 11.04 1.80 20.23
C GLU A 258 11.15 3.30 19.86
N PHE A 259 12.14 3.68 19.04
CA PHE A 259 12.31 5.06 18.57
C PHE A 259 11.24 5.44 17.53
N VAL A 260 10.94 4.54 16.58
CA VAL A 260 9.88 4.77 15.60
C VAL A 260 8.51 4.77 16.25
N ALA A 261 8.25 3.83 17.17
CA ALA A 261 7.04 3.74 17.97
C ALA A 261 6.87 4.93 18.93
N LYS A 262 7.89 5.77 19.09
CA LYS A 262 7.95 6.85 20.09
C LYS A 262 7.61 6.34 21.49
N LYS A 263 8.08 5.14 21.82
CA LYS A 263 7.81 4.43 23.09
C LYS A 263 6.31 4.23 23.39
N ALA A 264 5.41 4.35 22.41
CA ALA A 264 3.96 4.35 22.66
C ALA A 264 3.46 3.08 23.36
N VAL A 265 4.01 1.90 23.00
CA VAL A 265 3.67 0.62 23.63
C VAL A 265 4.08 0.62 25.11
N ARG A 266 5.30 1.10 25.39
CA ARG A 266 5.84 1.24 26.76
C ARG A 266 5.04 2.23 27.59
N TYR A 267 4.70 3.39 27.02
CA TYR A 267 3.86 4.38 27.69
C TYR A 267 2.47 3.82 28.00
N ALA A 268 1.87 3.02 27.12
CA ALA A 268 0.60 2.37 27.41
C ALA A 268 0.70 1.43 28.63
N ARG A 269 1.77 0.64 28.71
CA ARG A 269 2.07 -0.18 29.89
C ARG A 269 2.23 0.68 31.15
N GLN A 270 2.99 1.77 31.10
CA GLN A 270 3.18 2.68 32.24
C GLN A 270 1.87 3.33 32.71
N THR A 271 0.94 3.60 31.79
CA THR A 271 -0.39 4.10 32.17
C THR A 271 -1.29 3.02 32.77
N GLY A 272 -0.88 1.75 32.77
CA GLY A 272 -1.64 0.62 33.33
C GLY A 272 -2.56 -0.07 32.32
N MET A 273 -2.14 -0.15 31.06
CA MET A 273 -2.82 -0.94 30.02
C MET A 273 -1.97 -2.15 29.64
N VAL A 274 -2.61 -3.29 29.39
CA VAL A 274 -1.96 -4.47 28.83
C VAL A 274 -1.83 -4.27 27.32
N ALA A 275 -0.61 -4.07 26.83
CA ALA A 275 -0.33 -3.64 25.46
C ALA A 275 0.14 -4.81 24.57
N LEU A 276 -0.79 -5.41 23.81
CA LEU A 276 -0.56 -6.59 22.97
C LEU A 276 -0.33 -6.20 21.49
N PRO A 277 0.79 -6.57 20.85
CA PRO A 277 0.95 -6.43 19.41
C PRO A 277 -0.05 -7.31 18.64
N HIS A 278 -0.69 -6.77 17.60
CA HIS A 278 -1.67 -7.53 16.80
C HIS A 278 -1.08 -8.80 16.13
N GLU A 279 0.24 -8.86 15.96
CA GLU A 279 0.93 -10.03 15.39
C GLU A 279 0.65 -11.31 16.20
N TYR A 280 0.55 -11.20 17.53
CA TYR A 280 0.24 -12.34 18.39
C TYR A 280 -1.12 -12.95 17.99
N LEU A 281 -2.14 -12.12 17.75
CA LEU A 281 -3.46 -12.59 17.31
C LEU A 281 -3.43 -13.20 15.92
N VAL A 282 -2.66 -12.63 14.98
CA VAL A 282 -2.56 -13.17 13.61
C VAL A 282 -1.84 -14.52 13.61
N VAL A 283 -0.75 -14.65 14.36
CA VAL A 283 0.01 -15.91 14.50
C VAL A 283 -0.83 -16.97 15.18
N TYR A 284 -1.54 -16.61 16.25
CA TYR A 284 -2.51 -17.48 16.92
C TYR A 284 -3.57 -17.99 15.94
N LEU A 285 -4.22 -17.06 15.23
CA LEU A 285 -5.27 -17.37 14.27
C LEU A 285 -4.76 -18.27 13.14
N GLN A 286 -3.54 -18.04 12.65
CA GLN A 286 -2.91 -18.87 11.63
C GLN A 286 -2.66 -20.29 12.13
N ALA A 287 -2.03 -20.44 13.29
CA ALA A 287 -1.79 -21.75 13.88
C ALA A 287 -3.09 -22.52 14.15
N TRP A 288 -4.11 -21.85 14.70
CA TRP A 288 -5.41 -22.46 14.96
C TRP A 288 -6.15 -22.85 13.67
N TYR A 289 -6.14 -21.97 12.66
CA TYR A 289 -6.79 -22.23 11.38
C TYR A 289 -6.16 -23.44 10.68
N ASN A 290 -4.84 -23.57 10.77
CA ASN A 290 -4.07 -24.70 10.22
C ASN A 290 -4.16 -25.99 11.06
N GLY A 291 -4.78 -25.95 12.24
CA GLY A 291 -4.88 -27.10 13.15
C GLY A 291 -3.59 -27.41 13.93
N GLU A 292 -2.66 -26.45 14.02
CA GLU A 292 -1.40 -26.60 14.76
C GLU A 292 -1.60 -26.46 16.29
N ILE A 293 -2.64 -25.73 16.71
CA ILE A 293 -3.01 -25.53 18.12
C ILE A 293 -4.52 -25.74 18.30
N LYS A 294 -4.92 -26.06 19.53
CA LYS A 294 -6.32 -26.03 19.98
C LYS A 294 -6.61 -24.69 20.65
N SER A 295 -7.85 -24.23 20.62
CA SER A 295 -8.26 -22.95 21.18
C SER A 295 -9.49 -23.10 22.06
N VAL A 296 -9.35 -22.88 23.36
CA VAL A 296 -10.50 -22.81 24.27
C VAL A 296 -11.42 -21.62 23.97
N TYR A 297 -10.94 -20.62 23.23
CA TYR A 297 -11.69 -19.41 22.89
C TYR A 297 -12.41 -19.49 21.53
N LEU A 298 -11.88 -20.26 20.58
CA LEU A 298 -12.42 -20.37 19.23
C LEU A 298 -13.01 -21.75 18.91
N ASP A 299 -12.51 -22.85 19.48
CA ASP A 299 -13.04 -24.20 19.19
C ASP A 299 -14.51 -24.35 19.56
N PRO A 300 -15.01 -23.85 20.71
CA PRO A 300 -16.44 -23.91 21.03
C PRO A 300 -17.34 -23.18 20.01
N TYR A 301 -16.77 -22.25 19.25
CA TYR A 301 -17.47 -21.40 18.28
C TYR A 301 -16.92 -21.56 16.86
N ARG A 302 -16.28 -22.69 16.54
CA ARG A 302 -15.51 -22.84 15.29
C ARG A 302 -16.31 -22.48 14.04
N GLU A 303 -17.48 -23.08 13.87
CA GLU A 303 -18.35 -22.85 12.71
C GLU A 303 -18.84 -21.39 12.66
N GLU A 304 -19.23 -20.83 13.82
CA GLU A 304 -19.69 -19.45 13.92
C GLU A 304 -18.58 -18.46 13.56
N PHE A 305 -17.37 -18.67 14.08
CA PHE A 305 -16.23 -17.82 13.80
C PHE A 305 -15.76 -17.93 12.35
N LEU A 306 -15.72 -19.14 11.77
CA LEU A 306 -15.36 -19.32 10.37
C LEU A 306 -16.39 -18.64 9.44
N ALA A 307 -17.68 -18.73 9.75
CA ALA A 307 -18.72 -18.01 9.03
C ALA A 307 -18.58 -16.49 9.17
N TYR A 308 -18.31 -15.99 10.38
CA TYR A 308 -18.06 -14.57 10.64
C TYR A 308 -16.82 -14.06 9.89
N LEU A 309 -15.69 -14.78 10.00
CA LEU A 309 -14.45 -14.48 9.31
C LEU A 309 -14.66 -14.46 7.79
N HIS A 310 -15.30 -15.48 7.23
CA HIS A 310 -15.59 -15.53 5.80
C HIS A 310 -16.47 -14.34 5.36
N SER A 311 -17.53 -14.01 6.10
CA SER A 311 -18.39 -12.86 5.81
C SER A 311 -17.62 -11.53 5.81
N GLU A 312 -16.79 -11.32 6.83
CA GLU A 312 -15.97 -10.11 6.99
C GLU A 312 -14.90 -9.95 5.90
N VAL A 313 -14.31 -11.05 5.43
CA VAL A 313 -13.35 -11.02 4.32
C VAL A 313 -14.09 -10.82 2.98
N GLN A 314 -15.25 -11.45 2.76
CA GLN A 314 -16.05 -11.33 1.52
C GLN A 314 -16.65 -9.94 1.27
N ARG A 315 -16.86 -9.13 2.32
CA ARG A 315 -17.28 -7.73 2.16
C ARG A 315 -16.14 -6.78 1.77
N MET A 316 -14.90 -7.27 1.78
CA MET A 316 -13.69 -6.49 1.48
C MET A 316 -13.06 -6.94 0.15
N GLU A 317 -13.19 -6.12 -0.89
CA GLU A 317 -12.63 -6.44 -2.20
C GLU A 317 -11.20 -5.89 -2.33
N ASN A 318 -10.34 -6.64 -3.03
CA ASN A 318 -9.00 -6.23 -3.47
C ASN A 318 -8.01 -5.78 -2.37
N ILE A 319 -8.10 -6.36 -1.16
CA ILE A 319 -7.13 -6.06 -0.10
C ILE A 319 -5.79 -6.73 -0.43
N TYR A 320 -5.00 -6.12 -1.30
CA TYR A 320 -3.72 -6.69 -1.73
C TYR A 320 -2.54 -6.46 -0.77
N PRO A 321 -2.45 -5.39 0.05
CA PRO A 321 -1.26 -5.22 0.89
C PRO A 321 -1.23 -6.23 2.04
N ALA A 322 -0.17 -7.03 2.16
CA ALA A 322 -0.03 -8.04 3.22
C ALA A 322 -0.22 -7.46 4.62
N GLN A 323 0.33 -6.27 4.89
CA GLN A 323 0.21 -5.65 6.21
C GLN A 323 -1.23 -5.22 6.52
N LEU A 324 -2.03 -4.84 5.51
CA LEU A 324 -3.45 -4.55 5.71
C LEU A 324 -4.22 -5.83 5.97
N GLN A 325 -3.95 -6.90 5.22
CA GLN A 325 -4.60 -8.20 5.42
C GLN A 325 -4.41 -8.71 6.87
N ARG A 326 -3.17 -8.62 7.40
CA ARG A 326 -2.85 -9.01 8.78
C ARG A 326 -3.56 -8.15 9.83
N ILE A 327 -3.53 -6.81 9.67
CA ILE A 327 -4.21 -5.89 10.59
C ILE A 327 -5.73 -6.14 10.57
N LEU A 328 -6.34 -6.26 9.39
CA LEU A 328 -7.78 -6.50 9.27
C LEU A 328 -8.17 -7.86 9.87
N SER A 329 -7.37 -8.91 9.66
CA SER A 329 -7.62 -10.23 10.25
C SER A 329 -7.57 -10.20 11.78
N ALA A 330 -6.61 -9.48 12.37
CA ALA A 330 -6.56 -9.28 13.81
C ALA A 330 -7.80 -8.52 14.32
N VAL A 331 -8.26 -7.49 13.60
CA VAL A 331 -9.46 -6.73 13.98
C VAL A 331 -10.73 -7.57 13.88
N ILE A 332 -10.86 -8.42 12.85
CA ILE A 332 -11.98 -9.39 12.74
C ILE A 332 -11.99 -10.31 13.96
N MET A 333 -10.85 -10.90 14.32
CA MET A 333 -10.74 -11.76 15.50
C MET A 333 -11.07 -11.00 16.80
N VAL A 334 -10.52 -9.79 16.98
CA VAL A 334 -10.82 -8.93 18.14
C VAL A 334 -12.31 -8.65 18.27
N ASN A 335 -12.97 -8.30 17.16
CA ASN A 335 -14.40 -8.00 17.15
C ASN A 335 -15.21 -9.26 17.53
N PHE A 336 -14.86 -10.43 17.00
CA PHE A 336 -15.51 -11.68 17.35
C PHE A 336 -15.34 -12.03 18.83
N LEU A 337 -14.10 -11.98 19.35
CA LEU A 337 -13.83 -12.26 20.76
C LEU A 337 -14.54 -11.27 21.69
N ASN A 338 -14.65 -10.01 21.29
CA ASN A 338 -15.41 -9.01 22.03
C ASN A 338 -16.92 -9.32 22.07
N LEU A 339 -17.49 -9.89 20.99
CA LEU A 339 -18.88 -10.37 20.99
C LEU A 339 -19.07 -11.56 21.94
N LYS A 340 -18.06 -12.43 22.05
CA LYS A 340 -18.05 -13.63 22.91
C LYS A 340 -17.38 -13.41 24.27
N LYS A 341 -17.17 -12.15 24.70
CA LYS A 341 -16.34 -11.86 25.87
C LYS A 341 -16.92 -12.43 27.17
N ASN A 342 -18.25 -12.52 27.29
CA ASN A 342 -18.91 -13.01 28.50
C ASN A 342 -18.77 -14.53 28.61
N GLU A 343 -18.69 -15.22 27.47
CA GLU A 343 -18.58 -16.66 27.37
C GLU A 343 -17.12 -17.13 27.41
N THR A 344 -16.21 -16.37 26.79
CA THR A 344 -14.77 -16.67 26.77
C THR A 344 -14.04 -16.24 28.04
N GLY A 345 -14.63 -15.33 28.83
CA GLY A 345 -14.01 -14.74 30.01
C GLY A 345 -12.89 -13.72 29.70
N LEU A 346 -12.52 -13.55 28.43
CA LEU A 346 -11.48 -12.60 28.01
C LEU A 346 -11.91 -11.16 28.29
N PRO A 347 -10.96 -10.28 28.67
CA PRO A 347 -11.27 -8.86 28.80
C PRO A 347 -11.63 -8.27 27.43
N GLY A 348 -12.41 -7.18 27.45
CA GLY A 348 -12.68 -6.43 26.23
C GLY A 348 -11.39 -5.92 25.59
N LEU A 349 -11.13 -6.33 24.35
CA LEU A 349 -9.96 -5.97 23.57
C LEU A 349 -10.20 -4.64 22.87
N ASN A 350 -9.39 -3.63 23.20
CA ASN A 350 -9.45 -2.28 22.61
C ASN A 350 -8.35 -2.10 21.58
N LEU A 351 -8.49 -1.14 20.66
CA LEU A 351 -7.57 -1.01 19.53
C LEU A 351 -6.84 0.33 19.53
N VAL A 352 -5.51 0.27 19.32
CA VAL A 352 -4.66 1.44 19.05
C VAL A 352 -3.98 1.24 17.71
N LEU A 353 -4.18 2.16 16.78
CA LEU A 353 -3.46 2.21 15.51
C LEU A 353 -2.24 3.12 15.66
N LEU A 354 -1.04 2.55 15.56
CA LEU A 354 0.19 3.33 15.37
C LEU A 354 0.30 3.67 13.89
N ASP A 355 0.10 4.93 13.55
CA ASP A 355 -0.05 5.41 12.19
C ASP A 355 1.12 6.32 11.79
N PRO A 356 2.14 5.81 11.10
CA PRO A 356 3.23 6.65 10.64
C PRO A 356 2.74 7.73 9.68
N PHE A 357 3.24 8.95 9.88
CA PHE A 357 2.91 10.07 9.01
C PHE A 357 3.26 9.78 7.54
N LYS A 358 2.41 10.27 6.62
CA LYS A 358 2.48 10.01 5.17
C LYS A 358 2.42 8.51 4.78
N CYS A 359 1.91 7.64 5.64
CA CYS A 359 1.77 6.23 5.29
C CYS A 359 0.62 5.99 4.31
N GLY A 360 0.97 5.65 3.08
CA GLY A 360 -0.02 5.46 2.03
C GLY A 360 -0.99 4.30 2.19
N PRO A 361 -0.52 3.08 2.50
CA PRO A 361 -1.43 1.98 2.77
C PRO A 361 -2.33 2.23 4.00
N ASN A 362 -1.86 2.97 5.02
CA ASN A 362 -2.70 3.29 6.18
C ASN A 362 -3.81 4.30 5.84
N ALA A 363 -3.55 5.25 4.94
CA ALA A 363 -4.61 6.13 4.43
C ALA A 363 -5.79 5.32 3.89
N MET A 364 -5.52 4.22 3.20
CA MET A 364 -6.56 3.31 2.71
C MET A 364 -7.14 2.44 3.84
N LEU A 365 -6.30 1.85 4.69
CA LEU A 365 -6.72 0.99 5.82
C LEU A 365 -7.77 1.64 6.72
N ARG A 366 -7.59 2.92 7.04
CA ARG A 366 -8.50 3.63 7.97
C ARG A 366 -9.95 3.65 7.51
N HIS A 367 -10.19 3.66 6.20
CA HIS A 367 -11.54 3.55 5.65
C HIS A 367 -12.24 2.24 6.03
N TYR A 368 -11.50 1.15 6.11
CA TYR A 368 -12.03 -0.16 6.51
C TYR A 368 -12.20 -0.22 8.02
N LEU A 369 -11.20 0.21 8.79
CA LEU A 369 -11.25 0.21 10.25
C LEU A 369 -12.42 1.04 10.81
N SER A 370 -12.66 2.23 10.26
CA SER A 370 -13.77 3.10 10.71
C SER A 370 -15.16 2.48 10.49
N GLY A 371 -15.28 1.54 9.53
CA GLY A 371 -16.52 0.77 9.31
C GLY A 371 -16.63 -0.50 10.15
N MET A 372 -15.57 -0.86 10.89
CA MET A 372 -15.48 -2.10 11.67
C MET A 372 -15.59 -1.87 13.17
N THR A 373 -14.93 -0.83 13.67
CA THR A 373 -14.67 -0.69 15.11
C THR A 373 -14.13 0.69 15.45
N GLY A 374 -14.23 1.07 16.72
CA GLY A 374 -13.59 2.27 17.26
C GLY A 374 -12.15 1.99 17.71
N TYR A 375 -11.23 2.91 17.44
CA TYR A 375 -9.82 2.79 17.80
C TYR A 375 -9.19 4.15 18.14
N LEU A 376 -8.13 4.15 18.94
CA LEU A 376 -7.27 5.31 19.11
C LEU A 376 -6.22 5.35 17.99
N ARG A 377 -6.16 6.44 17.22
CA ARG A 377 -5.12 6.67 16.21
C ARG A 377 -3.96 7.47 16.80
N LEU A 378 -2.79 6.89 16.95
CA LEU A 378 -1.57 7.63 17.32
C LEU A 378 -0.73 7.89 16.07
N THR A 379 -0.72 9.14 15.60
CA THR A 379 0.14 9.55 14.48
C THR A 379 1.58 9.67 14.95
N LEU A 380 2.50 9.03 14.21
CA LEU A 380 3.94 9.01 14.53
C LEU A 380 4.73 9.75 13.46
N ASP A 381 5.46 10.80 13.87
CA ASP A 381 6.34 11.58 13.00
C ASP A 381 7.65 12.00 13.72
N GLU A 382 8.53 12.72 13.02
CA GLU A 382 9.77 13.24 13.61
C GLU A 382 9.58 14.28 14.72
N HIS A 383 8.43 14.93 14.83
CA HIS A 383 8.14 16.02 15.78
C HIS A 383 7.28 15.58 16.97
N THR A 384 6.81 14.34 16.96
CA THR A 384 5.90 13.79 17.97
C THR A 384 6.61 13.75 19.33
N ALA A 385 6.10 14.55 20.27
CA ALA A 385 6.60 14.61 21.65
C ALA A 385 5.93 13.56 22.55
N ALA A 386 6.69 13.00 23.49
CA ALA A 386 6.23 11.97 24.41
C ALA A 386 4.98 12.38 25.21
N ALA A 387 4.94 13.62 25.73
CA ALA A 387 3.82 14.10 26.53
C ALA A 387 2.48 14.01 25.79
N GLY A 388 2.45 14.36 24.50
CA GLY A 388 1.23 14.28 23.70
C GLY A 388 0.73 12.86 23.49
N LEU A 389 1.62 11.87 23.41
CA LEU A 389 1.25 10.46 23.31
C LEU A 389 0.72 9.92 24.65
N ILE A 390 1.41 10.22 25.76
CA ILE A 390 1.03 9.76 27.10
C ILE A 390 -0.37 10.27 27.45
N THR A 391 -0.64 11.56 27.30
CA THR A 391 -1.97 12.12 27.64
C THR A 391 -3.10 11.48 26.83
N ARG A 392 -2.87 11.16 25.56
CA ARG A 392 -3.86 10.48 24.70
C ARG A 392 -4.09 9.04 25.14
N LEU A 393 -3.02 8.34 25.56
CA LEU A 393 -3.10 6.99 26.12
C LEU A 393 -3.82 6.99 27.48
N GLU A 394 -3.53 7.96 28.36
CA GLU A 394 -4.24 8.14 29.64
C GLU A 394 -5.74 8.39 29.43
N ALA A 395 -6.10 9.30 28.51
CA ALA A 395 -7.48 9.59 28.17
C ALA A 395 -8.18 8.36 27.57
N PHE A 396 -7.48 7.61 26.71
CA PHE A 396 -8.00 6.39 26.10
C PHE A 396 -8.20 5.27 27.13
N LYS A 397 -7.27 5.07 28.06
CA LYS A 397 -7.43 4.15 29.19
C LYS A 397 -8.73 4.43 29.94
N ASN A 398 -8.98 5.69 30.29
CA ASN A 398 -10.21 6.08 30.99
C ASN A 398 -11.46 5.80 30.14
N THR A 399 -11.39 6.01 28.83
CA THR A 399 -12.46 5.64 27.90
C THR A 399 -12.69 4.12 27.90
N CYS A 400 -11.64 3.30 27.87
CA CYS A 400 -11.77 1.85 27.93
C CYS A 400 -12.41 1.36 29.23
N LEU A 401 -12.06 1.96 30.38
CA LEU A 401 -12.62 1.61 31.69
C LEU A 401 -14.10 2.03 31.85
N THR A 402 -14.50 3.12 31.19
CA THR A 402 -15.87 3.67 31.29
C THR A 402 -16.83 3.12 30.24
N LYS A 403 -16.30 2.44 29.20
CA LYS A 403 -17.09 1.92 28.09
C LYS A 403 -17.99 0.76 28.54
N LYS A 404 -19.28 1.06 28.72
CA LYS A 404 -20.29 0.09 29.17
C LYS A 404 -20.75 -0.89 28.08
N SER A 405 -20.72 -0.48 26.81
CA SER A 405 -21.17 -1.29 25.69
C SER A 405 -20.24 -1.20 24.49
N LEU A 406 -20.22 -2.27 23.70
CA LEU A 406 -19.57 -2.26 22.39
C LEU A 406 -20.43 -1.44 21.44
N GLN A 407 -19.82 -0.44 20.81
CA GLN A 407 -20.48 0.29 19.74
C GLN A 407 -20.62 -0.64 18.54
N LYS A 408 -21.85 -1.00 18.18
CA LYS A 408 -22.12 -1.75 16.95
C LYS A 408 -21.89 -0.83 15.77
N CYS A 409 -20.87 -1.12 14.97
CA CYS A 409 -20.69 -0.48 13.66
C CYS A 409 -21.63 -1.15 12.66
N ILE A 410 -22.27 -0.35 11.79
CA ILE A 410 -23.00 -0.89 10.63
C ILE A 410 -21.93 -1.29 9.61
N PRO A 411 -21.77 -2.59 9.32
CA PRO A 411 -20.73 -3.03 8.40
C PRO A 411 -21.06 -2.55 7.00
N LEU A 412 -20.16 -1.77 6.41
CA LEU A 412 -20.25 -1.38 5.02
C LEU A 412 -19.45 -2.35 4.16
N SER A 413 -20.04 -2.73 3.03
CA SER A 413 -19.34 -3.48 1.99
C SER A 413 -18.49 -2.53 1.15
N SER A 414 -17.30 -2.98 0.76
CA SER A 414 -16.46 -2.30 -0.23
C SER A 414 -16.61 -2.91 -1.63
N ASN A 415 -17.52 -3.86 -1.80
CA ASN A 415 -17.66 -4.60 -3.05
C ASN A 415 -18.08 -3.67 -4.18
N THR A 416 -17.48 -3.91 -5.33
CA THR A 416 -17.76 -3.25 -6.59
C THR A 416 -18.66 -4.15 -7.44
N CYS A 417 -19.20 -3.61 -8.53
CA CYS A 417 -19.78 -4.43 -9.60
C CYS A 417 -18.78 -4.61 -10.74
N SER A 418 -19.01 -5.63 -11.56
CA SER A 418 -18.23 -5.87 -12.78
C SER A 418 -18.97 -5.43 -14.03
N ILE A 419 -18.20 -5.13 -15.08
CA ILE A 419 -18.73 -4.83 -16.40
C ILE A 419 -19.48 -6.01 -17.02
N VAL A 420 -19.35 -7.25 -16.54
CA VAL A 420 -20.11 -8.41 -17.07
C VAL A 420 -21.48 -8.58 -16.41
N GLU A 421 -21.79 -7.81 -15.37
CA GLU A 421 -23.07 -7.89 -14.68
C GLU A 421 -24.19 -7.17 -15.46
N ASN A 422 -25.42 -7.64 -15.25
CA ASN A 422 -26.65 -7.04 -15.79
C ASN A 422 -27.45 -6.29 -14.71
N SER A 423 -26.83 -6.03 -13.55
CA SER A 423 -27.44 -5.37 -12.37
C SER A 423 -27.53 -3.84 -12.50
N TRP A 424 -27.04 -3.28 -13.60
CA TRP A 424 -26.93 -1.86 -13.89
C TRP A 424 -27.15 -1.63 -15.39
N HIS A 425 -27.59 -0.43 -15.78
CA HIS A 425 -27.94 -0.07 -17.17
C HIS A 425 -27.02 1.01 -17.76
N LYS A 426 -26.47 1.92 -16.94
CA LYS A 426 -25.62 3.03 -17.40
C LYS A 426 -24.29 3.11 -16.66
N ILE A 427 -23.20 3.34 -17.40
CA ILE A 427 -21.85 3.58 -16.85
C ILE A 427 -21.35 5.00 -17.13
N LEU A 428 -20.89 5.69 -16.08
CA LEU A 428 -20.31 7.03 -16.15
C LEU A 428 -18.79 6.97 -15.99
N ILE A 429 -18.06 7.64 -16.87
CA ILE A 429 -16.59 7.55 -16.94
C ILE A 429 -15.97 8.87 -16.48
N PRO A 430 -15.21 8.90 -15.38
CA PRO A 430 -14.52 10.12 -14.94
C PRO A 430 -13.60 10.68 -16.03
N GLU A 431 -13.54 12.00 -16.17
CA GLU A 431 -12.81 12.67 -17.23
C GLU A 431 -11.52 13.32 -16.72
N PRO A 432 -10.37 12.64 -16.64
CA PRO A 432 -9.07 13.33 -16.51
C PRO A 432 -8.64 14.00 -17.81
N THR A 433 -8.99 13.39 -18.94
CA THR A 433 -8.63 13.81 -20.30
C THR A 433 -9.68 13.30 -21.30
N ARG A 434 -9.58 13.69 -22.57
CA ARG A 434 -10.46 13.22 -23.65
C ARG A 434 -10.38 11.71 -23.93
N HIS A 435 -9.46 10.97 -23.30
CA HIS A 435 -9.45 9.50 -23.33
C HIS A 435 -10.74 8.89 -22.75
N SER A 436 -11.43 9.60 -21.85
CA SER A 436 -12.71 9.13 -21.30
C SER A 436 -13.82 9.05 -22.34
N GLY A 437 -13.82 9.96 -23.32
CA GLY A 437 -14.71 9.91 -24.49
C GLY A 437 -14.47 8.66 -25.34
N VAL A 438 -13.21 8.23 -25.48
CA VAL A 438 -12.86 6.97 -26.16
C VAL A 438 -13.46 5.77 -25.45
N PHE A 439 -13.38 5.69 -24.11
CA PHE A 439 -14.04 4.63 -23.34
C PHE A 439 -15.56 4.68 -23.52
N ALA A 440 -16.17 5.85 -23.48
CA ALA A 440 -17.62 6.02 -23.59
C ALA A 440 -18.12 5.57 -24.98
N ALA A 441 -17.47 6.03 -26.05
CA ALA A 441 -17.78 5.65 -27.43
C ALA A 441 -17.61 4.14 -27.67
N MET A 442 -16.52 3.56 -27.16
CA MET A 442 -16.30 2.12 -27.27
C MET A 442 -17.34 1.32 -26.48
N PHE A 443 -17.71 1.72 -25.27
CA PHE A 443 -18.78 1.02 -24.53
C PHE A 443 -20.15 1.15 -25.22
N ARG A 444 -20.48 2.32 -25.79
CA ARG A 444 -21.67 2.47 -26.65
C ARG A 444 -21.64 1.54 -27.85
N LYS A 445 -20.48 1.43 -28.52
CA LYS A 445 -20.27 0.43 -29.59
C LYS A 445 -20.52 -1.00 -29.11
N GLY A 446 -20.13 -1.31 -27.88
CA GLY A 446 -20.36 -2.59 -27.21
C GLY A 446 -21.81 -2.81 -26.74
N GLY A 447 -22.73 -1.86 -26.97
CA GLY A 447 -24.13 -1.97 -26.57
C GLY A 447 -24.42 -1.55 -25.13
N LEU A 448 -23.53 -0.78 -24.49
CA LEU A 448 -23.76 -0.19 -23.17
C LEU A 448 -24.23 1.25 -23.27
N GLU A 449 -25.10 1.68 -22.36
CA GLU A 449 -25.30 3.10 -22.12
C GLU A 449 -24.09 3.64 -21.36
N ALA A 450 -23.29 4.50 -22.01
CA ALA A 450 -22.06 5.01 -21.46
C ALA A 450 -21.86 6.50 -21.77
N GLU A 451 -21.51 7.27 -20.75
CA GLU A 451 -21.29 8.71 -20.83
C GLU A 451 -20.05 9.13 -20.05
N VAL A 452 -19.47 10.28 -20.43
CA VAL A 452 -18.42 10.91 -19.65
C VAL A 452 -19.07 11.59 -18.44
N LEU A 453 -18.54 11.33 -17.25
CA LEU A 453 -19.01 11.94 -16.00
C LEU A 453 -18.73 13.45 -16.05
N PRO A 454 -19.76 14.32 -15.92
CA PRO A 454 -19.54 15.75 -15.88
C PRO A 454 -18.63 16.14 -14.71
N ARG A 455 -17.64 16.98 -15.00
CA ARG A 455 -16.76 17.55 -13.98
C ARG A 455 -17.54 18.56 -13.13
N GLY A 456 -17.40 18.49 -11.82
CA GLY A 456 -17.89 19.55 -10.92
C GLY A 456 -17.11 20.87 -11.11
N SER A 457 -17.65 21.98 -10.62
CA SER A 457 -16.94 23.27 -10.59
C SER A 457 -15.61 23.15 -9.82
N GLU A 458 -14.54 23.74 -10.35
CA GLU A 458 -13.20 23.64 -9.77
C GLU A 458 -13.12 24.16 -8.32
N GLY A 459 -12.25 23.53 -7.52
CA GLY A 459 -11.68 24.17 -6.32
C GLY A 459 -12.20 23.68 -4.97
N ASP A 460 -13.47 23.33 -4.81
CA ASP A 460 -13.99 22.94 -3.49
C ASP A 460 -14.19 21.41 -3.36
N LEU A 461 -13.09 20.69 -3.10
CA LEU A 461 -13.10 19.26 -2.78
C LEU A 461 -13.81 18.93 -1.43
N SER A 462 -14.61 19.86 -0.90
CA SER A 462 -15.28 19.76 0.40
C SER A 462 -16.20 18.54 0.50
N LEU A 463 -17.00 18.26 -0.54
CA LEU A 463 -17.96 17.17 -0.51
C LEU A 463 -17.26 15.81 -0.36
N ALA A 464 -16.22 15.55 -1.15
CA ALA A 464 -15.42 14.34 -1.01
C ALA A 464 -14.73 14.28 0.36
N ARG A 465 -14.16 15.41 0.83
CA ARG A 465 -13.46 15.52 2.12
C ARG A 465 -14.33 15.18 3.33
N GLN A 466 -15.65 15.29 3.24
CA GLN A 466 -16.57 14.88 4.30
C GLN A 466 -16.57 13.36 4.54
N TYR A 467 -16.16 12.54 3.55
CA TYR A 467 -16.27 11.07 3.60
C TYR A 467 -14.93 10.33 3.57
N ILE A 468 -13.82 11.08 3.58
CA ILE A 468 -12.46 10.55 3.46
C ILE A 468 -11.52 11.07 4.54
N ASN A 469 -10.29 10.55 4.59
CA ASN A 469 -9.34 10.92 5.65
C ASN A 469 -8.45 12.11 5.28
N GLY A 470 -8.42 12.53 4.01
CA GLY A 470 -7.59 13.64 3.52
C GLY A 470 -6.14 13.26 3.25
N GLU A 471 -5.80 11.97 3.31
CA GLU A 471 -4.45 11.45 3.02
C GLU A 471 -4.44 10.55 1.79
N GLU A 472 -5.59 10.38 1.11
CA GLU A 472 -5.72 9.68 -0.16
C GLU A 472 -5.03 10.48 -1.29
N CYS A 473 -4.74 9.83 -2.41
CA CYS A 473 -4.13 10.52 -3.55
C CYS A 473 -5.10 11.58 -4.11
N LEU A 474 -4.59 12.74 -4.54
CA LEU A 474 -5.43 13.81 -5.10
C LEU A 474 -6.39 13.33 -6.21
N PRO A 475 -5.96 12.50 -7.19
CA PRO A 475 -6.88 11.89 -8.17
C PRO A 475 -8.07 11.14 -7.56
N PHE A 476 -7.87 10.41 -6.46
CA PHE A 476 -8.95 9.71 -5.78
C PHE A 476 -10.03 10.69 -5.30
N ILE A 477 -9.59 11.78 -4.67
CA ILE A 477 -10.45 12.81 -4.10
C ILE A 477 -11.23 13.52 -5.21
N GLN A 478 -10.57 13.87 -6.31
CA GLN A 478 -11.19 14.52 -7.45
C GLN A 478 -12.26 13.64 -8.11
N ASN A 479 -11.95 12.35 -8.35
CA ASN A 479 -12.93 11.41 -8.90
C ASN A 479 -14.12 11.23 -7.95
N LEU A 480 -13.89 11.08 -6.65
CA LEU A 480 -14.95 10.93 -5.67
C LEU A 480 -15.83 12.19 -5.58
N GLN A 481 -15.23 13.38 -5.70
CA GLN A 481 -15.95 14.66 -5.72
C GLN A 481 -16.95 14.71 -6.89
N ASP A 482 -16.50 14.39 -8.10
CA ASP A 482 -17.36 14.39 -9.29
C ASP A 482 -18.49 13.36 -9.15
N ILE A 483 -18.19 12.16 -8.65
CA ILE A 483 -19.19 11.09 -8.42
C ILE A 483 -20.24 11.54 -7.40
N LEU A 484 -19.82 12.09 -6.26
CA LEU A 484 -20.75 12.52 -5.20
C LEU A 484 -21.59 13.73 -5.64
N HIS A 485 -21.03 14.66 -6.40
CA HIS A 485 -21.81 15.76 -6.96
C HIS A 485 -22.90 15.27 -7.90
N TYR A 486 -22.56 14.35 -8.82
CA TYR A 486 -23.52 13.76 -9.72
C TYR A 486 -24.65 13.07 -8.96
N LEU A 487 -24.31 12.26 -7.95
CA LEU A 487 -25.28 11.52 -7.14
C LEU A 487 -26.17 12.43 -6.27
N LYS A 488 -25.64 13.54 -5.74
CA LYS A 488 -26.38 14.43 -4.83
C LYS A 488 -27.18 15.53 -5.52
N ASN A 489 -26.76 15.98 -6.70
CA ASN A 489 -27.42 17.09 -7.40
C ASN A 489 -28.60 16.64 -8.28
N ARG A 490 -28.84 15.34 -8.43
CA ARG A 490 -29.99 14.83 -9.17
C ARG A 490 -31.24 14.79 -8.29
N THR A 491 -32.32 15.39 -8.81
CA THR A 491 -33.66 15.32 -8.24
C THR A 491 -34.39 14.07 -8.74
N GLY A 492 -34.79 13.17 -7.85
CA GLY A 492 -35.56 11.97 -8.19
C GLY A 492 -35.09 10.74 -7.39
N HIS A 493 -36.03 10.00 -6.81
CA HIS A 493 -35.77 8.90 -5.86
C HIS A 493 -35.56 7.52 -6.52
N GLU A 494 -35.40 7.42 -7.83
CA GLU A 494 -35.22 6.12 -8.50
C GLU A 494 -33.78 5.95 -8.97
N ASN A 495 -33.02 5.39 -8.04
CA ASN A 495 -31.58 5.25 -8.04
C ASN A 495 -31.14 3.96 -8.78
N ASP A 496 -31.85 3.51 -9.80
CA ASP A 496 -31.79 2.11 -10.24
C ASP A 496 -30.89 1.89 -11.45
N GLY A 497 -29.60 1.70 -11.20
CA GLY A 497 -28.69 1.05 -12.16
C GLY A 497 -27.64 1.93 -12.83
N GLU A 498 -27.33 3.12 -12.30
CA GLU A 498 -26.14 3.88 -12.70
C GLU A 498 -24.91 3.44 -11.89
N VAL A 499 -23.79 3.27 -12.58
CA VAL A 499 -22.49 2.90 -11.99
C VAL A 499 -21.36 3.77 -12.53
N PHE A 500 -20.27 3.89 -11.78
CA PHE A 500 -19.12 4.74 -12.12
C PHE A 500 -17.90 3.88 -12.43
N PHE A 501 -17.26 4.16 -13.56
CA PHE A 501 -16.03 3.52 -13.99
C PHE A 501 -14.91 3.75 -12.97
N GLN A 502 -14.24 2.68 -12.56
CA GLN A 502 -12.91 2.76 -11.97
C GLN A 502 -12.04 1.65 -12.54
N GLY A 503 -10.82 2.00 -12.96
CA GLY A 503 -9.86 1.01 -13.45
C GLY A 503 -9.44 0.07 -12.32
N TRP A 504 -9.35 -1.21 -12.63
CA TRP A 504 -8.88 -2.20 -11.67
C TRP A 504 -7.37 -2.39 -11.75
N ALA A 505 -6.70 -2.42 -10.60
CA ALA A 505 -5.33 -2.84 -10.48
C ALA A 505 -5.13 -3.64 -9.18
N SER A 506 -4.20 -4.59 -9.19
CA SER A 506 -3.81 -5.33 -8.00
C SER A 506 -2.36 -5.07 -7.59
N GLY A 507 -1.68 -4.11 -8.23
CA GLY A 507 -0.30 -3.70 -7.91
C GLY A 507 -0.18 -2.93 -6.59
N PRO A 508 1.04 -2.76 -6.04
CA PRO A 508 1.28 -2.22 -4.70
C PRO A 508 0.96 -0.72 -4.54
N CYS A 509 0.58 -0.05 -5.63
CA CYS A 509 0.13 1.34 -5.63
C CYS A 509 -1.28 1.46 -5.00
N ARG A 510 -1.56 2.56 -4.30
CA ARG A 510 -2.89 2.83 -3.71
C ARG A 510 -4.03 2.78 -4.73
N TYR A 511 -3.72 2.99 -6.01
CA TYR A 511 -4.67 2.90 -7.12
C TYR A 511 -5.51 1.61 -7.09
N GLY A 512 -4.91 0.46 -6.74
CA GLY A 512 -5.69 -0.79 -6.65
C GLY A 512 -6.79 -0.76 -5.58
N LEU A 513 -6.65 0.06 -4.55
CA LEU A 513 -7.66 0.24 -3.51
C LEU A 513 -8.67 1.37 -3.83
N TYR A 514 -8.56 2.05 -4.98
CA TYR A 514 -9.48 3.14 -5.32
C TYR A 514 -10.92 2.65 -5.43
N ALA A 515 -11.18 1.64 -6.28
CA ALA A 515 -12.53 1.15 -6.52
C ALA A 515 -13.25 0.70 -5.23
N PRO A 516 -12.67 -0.17 -4.39
CA PRO A 516 -13.34 -0.59 -3.16
C PRO A 516 -13.46 0.54 -2.12
N THR A 517 -12.49 1.46 -2.06
CA THR A 517 -12.55 2.57 -1.10
C THR A 517 -13.54 3.65 -1.53
N GLN A 518 -13.69 3.90 -2.83
CA GLN A 518 -14.77 4.74 -3.36
C GLN A 518 -16.13 4.12 -3.06
N SER A 519 -16.30 2.80 -3.24
CA SER A 519 -17.52 2.09 -2.85
C SER A 519 -17.85 2.33 -1.37
N LEU A 520 -16.88 2.18 -0.46
CA LEU A 520 -17.08 2.49 0.95
C LEU A 520 -17.46 3.97 1.20
N ALA A 521 -16.82 4.91 0.53
CA ALA A 521 -17.10 6.34 0.71
C ALA A 521 -18.51 6.72 0.23
N ILE A 522 -18.94 6.19 -0.93
CA ILE A 522 -20.28 6.38 -1.49
C ILE A 522 -21.34 5.75 -0.57
N ASN A 523 -21.07 4.56 -0.03
CA ASN A 523 -21.95 3.91 0.93
C ASN A 523 -22.10 4.74 2.21
N ARG A 524 -21.01 5.32 2.73
CA ARG A 524 -21.04 6.25 3.88
C ARG A 524 -21.81 7.53 3.57
N ALA A 525 -21.80 7.98 2.32
CA ALA A 525 -22.55 9.16 1.88
C ALA A 525 -24.06 8.90 1.72
N GLY A 526 -24.52 7.66 1.89
CA GLY A 526 -25.92 7.28 1.72
C GLY A 526 -26.34 7.16 0.25
N CYS A 527 -25.38 7.07 -0.68
CA CYS A 527 -25.66 7.08 -2.13
C CYS A 527 -25.84 5.67 -2.74
N GLY A 528 -26.04 4.65 -1.89
CA GLY A 528 -26.31 3.27 -2.29
C GLY A 528 -25.06 2.41 -2.50
N VAL A 529 -25.25 1.09 -2.44
CA VAL A 529 -24.18 0.08 -2.56
C VAL A 529 -23.87 -0.27 -4.01
N ARG A 530 -22.67 -0.82 -4.25
CA ARG A 530 -22.23 -1.35 -5.56
C ARG A 530 -22.32 -0.32 -6.71
N ARG A 531 -22.06 0.96 -6.42
CA ARG A 531 -22.06 2.05 -7.41
C ARG A 531 -20.79 2.14 -8.25
N ILE A 532 -19.70 1.49 -7.83
CA ILE A 532 -18.45 1.49 -8.59
C ILE A 532 -18.39 0.24 -9.47
N CYS A 533 -18.20 0.43 -10.76
CA CYS A 533 -17.91 -0.62 -11.74
C CYS A 533 -16.41 -0.74 -11.94
N ALA A 534 -15.82 -1.79 -11.38
CA ALA A 534 -14.40 -2.08 -11.49
C ALA A 534 -14.08 -2.69 -12.87
N ILE A 535 -13.31 -1.99 -13.68
CA ILE A 535 -12.97 -2.42 -15.03
C ILE A 535 -11.73 -3.30 -15.02
N LYS A 536 -11.96 -4.61 -15.14
CA LYS A 536 -10.93 -5.65 -15.24
C LYS A 536 -10.74 -6.05 -16.70
N PHE A 537 -9.48 -6.23 -17.13
CA PHE A 537 -9.15 -6.65 -18.49
C PHE A 537 -9.89 -7.94 -18.91
N THR A 538 -9.91 -8.94 -18.01
CA THR A 538 -10.59 -10.22 -18.23
C THR A 538 -12.08 -10.07 -18.46
N ASP A 539 -12.73 -9.14 -17.75
CA ASP A 539 -14.17 -8.95 -17.81
C ASP A 539 -14.57 -8.20 -19.08
N VAL A 540 -13.78 -7.20 -19.49
CA VAL A 540 -13.93 -6.51 -20.78
C VAL A 540 -13.76 -7.49 -21.94
N ALA A 541 -12.71 -8.31 -21.90
CA ALA A 541 -12.46 -9.33 -22.92
C ALA A 541 -13.58 -10.38 -22.97
N LYS A 542 -14.12 -10.77 -21.81
CA LYS A 542 -15.24 -11.71 -21.71
C LYS A 542 -16.54 -11.14 -22.27
N ARG A 543 -16.85 -9.87 -22.01
CA ARG A 543 -18.11 -9.24 -22.47
C ARG A 543 -18.08 -8.86 -23.95
N PHE A 544 -16.98 -8.28 -24.44
CA PHE A 544 -16.93 -7.69 -25.78
C PHE A 544 -15.99 -8.40 -26.76
N GLY A 545 -15.22 -9.38 -26.28
CA GLY A 545 -14.24 -10.11 -27.09
C GLY A 545 -12.90 -9.37 -27.24
N PHE A 546 -11.90 -10.11 -27.75
CA PHE A 546 -10.52 -9.61 -27.84
C PHE A 546 -10.32 -8.52 -28.91
N GLY A 547 -11.12 -8.56 -29.99
CA GLY A 547 -11.09 -7.53 -31.03
C GLY A 547 -11.44 -6.14 -30.48
N PHE A 548 -12.45 -6.08 -29.59
CA PHE A 548 -12.82 -4.86 -28.87
C PHE A 548 -11.66 -4.30 -28.05
N VAL A 549 -10.95 -5.15 -27.29
CA VAL A 549 -9.83 -4.77 -26.44
C VAL A 549 -8.68 -4.17 -27.26
N ILE A 550 -8.34 -4.82 -28.38
CA ILE A 550 -7.33 -4.28 -29.32
C ILE A 550 -7.79 -2.95 -29.90
N GLY A 551 -9.06 -2.85 -30.32
CA GLY A 551 -9.66 -1.62 -30.83
C GLY A 551 -9.57 -0.47 -29.84
N LEU A 552 -9.98 -0.71 -28.59
CA LEU A 552 -9.90 0.24 -27.49
C LEU A 552 -8.46 0.73 -27.26
N TYR A 553 -7.48 -0.18 -27.22
CA TYR A 553 -6.07 0.21 -27.05
C TYR A 553 -5.57 1.10 -28.21
N ASN A 554 -5.91 0.76 -29.46
CA ASN A 554 -5.52 1.57 -30.62
C ASN A 554 -6.24 2.92 -30.65
N ALA A 555 -7.49 2.98 -30.19
CA ALA A 555 -8.23 4.23 -30.05
C ALA A 555 -7.61 5.15 -28.99
N LEU A 556 -7.18 4.59 -27.85
CA LEU A 556 -6.45 5.34 -26.83
C LEU A 556 -5.11 5.86 -27.38
N LEU A 557 -4.38 5.05 -28.16
CA LEU A 557 -3.16 5.51 -28.85
C LEU A 557 -3.43 6.65 -29.84
N ALA A 558 -4.55 6.62 -30.57
CA ALA A 558 -4.93 7.71 -31.46
C ALA A 558 -5.19 9.01 -30.67
N SER A 559 -5.87 8.91 -29.52
CA SER A 559 -6.04 10.03 -28.59
C SER A 559 -4.70 10.57 -28.08
N ASP A 560 -3.77 9.71 -27.68
CA ASP A 560 -2.42 10.12 -27.26
C ASP A 560 -1.66 10.87 -28.38
N ILE A 561 -1.80 10.45 -29.64
CA ILE A 561 -1.19 11.13 -30.79
C ILE A 561 -1.82 12.52 -30.99
N LEU A 562 -3.14 12.66 -30.85
CA LEU A 562 -3.80 13.96 -30.91
C LEU A 562 -3.28 14.91 -29.82
N TYR A 563 -3.10 14.43 -28.58
CA TYR A 563 -2.47 15.22 -27.51
C TYR A 563 -1.03 15.62 -27.84
N LYS A 564 -0.23 14.72 -28.43
CA LYS A 564 1.14 15.05 -28.87
C LYS A 564 1.15 16.13 -29.95
N ILE A 565 0.22 16.08 -30.91
CA ILE A 565 0.07 17.12 -31.93
C ILE A 565 -0.33 18.45 -31.27
N LEU A 566 -1.30 18.43 -30.36
CA LEU A 566 -1.74 19.62 -29.61
C LEU A 566 -0.57 20.28 -28.88
N HIS A 567 0.16 19.53 -28.05
CA HIS A 567 1.30 20.06 -27.28
C HIS A 567 2.48 20.49 -28.14
N ARG A 568 2.58 19.99 -29.38
CA ARG A 568 3.59 20.45 -30.35
C ARG A 568 3.21 21.76 -31.01
N ILE A 569 1.93 22.00 -31.29
CA ILE A 569 1.48 23.16 -32.09
C ILE A 569 1.01 24.33 -31.22
N ARG A 570 0.19 24.07 -30.19
CA ARG A 570 -0.41 25.10 -29.33
C ARG A 570 0.59 26.10 -28.73
N PRO A 571 1.80 25.70 -28.27
CA PRO A 571 2.75 26.66 -27.72
C PRO A 571 3.11 27.75 -28.75
N TYR A 572 3.21 27.37 -30.03
CA TYR A 572 3.69 28.24 -31.10
C TYR A 572 2.57 28.93 -31.88
N GLU A 573 1.30 28.63 -31.63
CA GLU A 573 0.19 29.20 -32.41
C GLU A 573 0.13 30.74 -32.25
N LEU A 574 0.00 31.44 -33.38
CA LEU A 574 -0.12 32.90 -33.43
C LEU A 574 -1.53 33.35 -33.02
N GLU A 575 -2.56 32.67 -33.52
CA GLU A 575 -3.96 32.90 -33.12
C GLU A 575 -4.37 31.89 -32.05
N LYS A 576 -4.54 32.38 -30.83
CA LYS A 576 -4.82 31.55 -29.65
C LYS A 576 -6.15 30.79 -29.76
N GLY A 577 -6.12 29.50 -29.43
CA GLY A 577 -7.29 28.63 -29.39
C GLY A 577 -7.56 27.84 -30.67
N LYS A 578 -6.85 28.10 -31.78
CA LYS A 578 -6.99 27.31 -33.02
C LYS A 578 -6.60 25.86 -32.81
N ALA A 579 -5.50 25.60 -32.11
CA ALA A 579 -5.04 24.24 -31.83
C ALA A 579 -6.02 23.48 -30.92
N ASP A 580 -6.55 24.12 -29.88
CA ASP A 580 -7.55 23.50 -28.99
C ASP A 580 -8.87 23.21 -29.74
N ALA A 581 -9.32 24.11 -30.61
CA ALA A 581 -10.53 23.90 -31.42
C ALA A 581 -10.39 22.70 -32.38
N LEU A 582 -9.24 22.58 -33.06
CA LEU A 582 -8.98 21.41 -33.91
C LEU A 582 -8.83 20.13 -33.09
N PHE A 583 -8.19 20.20 -31.92
CA PHE A 583 -8.07 19.04 -31.03
C PHE A 583 -9.45 18.51 -30.63
N ASN A 584 -10.34 19.39 -30.14
CA ASN A 584 -11.71 19.01 -29.77
C ASN A 584 -12.48 18.43 -30.96
N TYR A 585 -12.39 19.08 -32.14
CA TYR A 585 -13.02 18.57 -33.36
C TYR A 585 -12.56 17.14 -33.72
N PHE A 586 -11.26 16.86 -33.64
CA PHE A 586 -10.72 15.53 -33.96
C PHE A 586 -10.96 14.51 -32.85
N SER A 587 -11.05 14.93 -31.59
CA SER A 587 -11.52 14.06 -30.48
C SER A 587 -12.98 13.65 -30.70
N ASP A 588 -13.88 14.60 -30.99
CA ASP A 588 -15.29 14.29 -31.29
C ASP A 588 -15.43 13.40 -32.53
N LYS A 589 -14.61 13.67 -33.56
CA LYS A 589 -14.58 12.84 -34.78
C LYS A 589 -14.07 11.42 -34.50
N LEU A 590 -13.09 11.28 -33.60
CA LEU A 590 -12.60 9.98 -33.16
C LEU A 590 -13.69 9.21 -32.44
N GLU A 591 -14.39 9.83 -31.50
CA GLU A 591 -15.51 9.18 -30.78
C GLU A 591 -16.59 8.67 -31.73
N LYS A 592 -17.04 9.50 -32.69
CA LYS A 592 -18.01 9.09 -33.72
C LYS A 592 -17.51 7.92 -34.57
N LEU A 593 -16.25 7.97 -35.00
CA LEU A 593 -15.62 6.89 -35.78
C LEU A 593 -15.66 5.55 -35.02
N LEU A 594 -15.42 5.56 -33.71
CA LEU A 594 -15.37 4.35 -32.88
C LEU A 594 -16.76 3.69 -32.70
N GLU A 595 -17.83 4.48 -32.69
CA GLU A 595 -19.21 3.97 -32.62
C GLU A 595 -19.64 3.28 -33.92
N GLU A 596 -19.13 3.76 -35.06
CA GLU A 596 -19.45 3.24 -36.37
C GLU A 596 -18.54 2.05 -36.75
N HIS A 597 -17.27 2.07 -36.34
CA HIS A 597 -16.27 1.08 -36.75
C HIS A 597 -16.36 -0.24 -35.97
N ASP A 598 -16.04 -1.36 -36.62
CA ASP A 598 -16.06 -2.69 -36.02
C ASP A 598 -14.65 -3.32 -36.01
N PHE A 599 -14.16 -3.63 -34.81
CA PHE A 599 -12.81 -4.15 -34.58
C PHE A 599 -12.78 -5.68 -34.60
N LYS A 600 -13.01 -6.28 -35.78
CA LYS A 600 -12.99 -7.75 -35.95
C LYS A 600 -11.57 -8.33 -35.95
N LEU A 601 -11.44 -9.57 -35.48
CA LEU A 601 -10.17 -10.32 -35.50
C LEU A 601 -9.58 -10.50 -36.91
N SER A 602 -10.41 -10.69 -37.94
CA SER A 602 -9.95 -10.78 -39.33
C SER A 602 -9.30 -9.48 -39.81
N GLY A 603 -9.80 -8.33 -39.33
CA GLY A 603 -9.21 -7.02 -39.56
C GLY A 603 -7.82 -6.90 -38.94
N ILE A 604 -7.58 -7.56 -37.81
CA ILE A 604 -6.29 -7.56 -37.10
C ILE A 604 -5.20 -8.26 -37.91
N ILE A 605 -5.49 -9.43 -38.48
CA ILE A 605 -4.54 -10.20 -39.29
C ILE A 605 -4.14 -9.43 -40.55
N SER A 606 -5.11 -8.79 -41.21
CA SER A 606 -4.87 -7.97 -42.41
C SER A 606 -4.29 -6.58 -42.11
N GLY A 607 -4.22 -6.18 -40.84
CA GLY A 607 -3.84 -4.83 -40.42
C GLY A 607 -4.84 -3.73 -40.79
N SER A 608 -5.96 -4.08 -41.44
CA SER A 608 -6.94 -3.13 -41.96
C SER A 608 -7.70 -2.35 -40.88
N TYR A 609 -7.83 -2.92 -39.68
CA TYR A 609 -8.50 -2.30 -38.53
C TYR A 609 -7.87 -0.96 -38.09
N ARG A 610 -6.59 -0.71 -38.45
CA ARG A 610 -5.89 0.55 -38.14
C ARG A 610 -6.14 1.64 -39.17
N LYS A 611 -6.51 1.30 -40.40
CA LYS A 611 -6.62 2.26 -41.51
C LYS A 611 -7.55 3.44 -41.22
N PRO A 612 -8.73 3.26 -40.59
CA PRO A 612 -9.60 4.39 -40.27
C PRO A 612 -8.98 5.37 -39.26
N LEU A 613 -8.33 4.84 -38.23
CA LEU A 613 -7.60 5.64 -37.23
C LEU A 613 -6.43 6.38 -37.87
N GLU A 614 -5.64 5.69 -38.72
CA GLU A 614 -4.54 6.30 -39.46
C GLU A 614 -5.03 7.42 -40.39
N LYS A 615 -6.16 7.23 -41.08
CA LYS A 615 -6.76 8.26 -41.94
C LYS A 615 -7.15 9.49 -41.12
N LEU A 616 -7.82 9.30 -39.98
CA LEU A 616 -8.19 10.39 -39.07
C LEU A 616 -6.95 11.17 -38.60
N LEU A 617 -5.89 10.46 -38.20
CA LEU A 617 -4.65 11.09 -37.72
C LEU A 617 -3.89 11.82 -38.84
N ARG A 618 -3.91 11.29 -40.08
CA ARG A 618 -3.34 11.98 -41.25
C ARG A 618 -4.10 13.27 -41.57
N GLU A 619 -5.43 13.22 -41.53
CA GLU A 619 -6.28 14.41 -41.69
C GLU A 619 -6.02 15.43 -40.57
N ALA A 620 -5.85 14.98 -39.33
CA ALA A 620 -5.48 15.82 -38.21
C ALA A 620 -4.13 16.51 -38.47
N ALA A 621 -3.08 15.74 -38.76
CA ALA A 621 -1.75 16.26 -39.03
C ALA A 621 -1.76 17.34 -40.14
N LEU A 622 -2.51 17.11 -41.23
CA LEU A 622 -2.64 18.08 -42.34
C LEU A 622 -3.38 19.36 -41.93
N LYS A 623 -4.42 19.27 -41.09
CA LYS A 623 -5.14 20.47 -40.62
C LYS A 623 -4.32 21.25 -39.61
N PHE A 624 -3.66 20.57 -38.68
CA PHE A 624 -2.77 21.20 -37.71
C PHE A 624 -1.55 21.86 -38.37
N SER A 625 -1.00 21.28 -39.44
CA SER A 625 0.14 21.87 -40.17
C SER A 625 -0.20 23.18 -40.89
N LYS A 626 -1.49 23.53 -41.01
CA LYS A 626 -1.95 24.80 -41.60
C LYS A 626 -2.14 25.91 -40.55
N ILE A 627 -1.99 25.61 -39.25
CA ILE A 627 -1.99 26.64 -38.22
C ILE A 627 -0.72 27.48 -38.39
N GLU A 628 -0.88 28.80 -38.45
CA GLU A 628 0.25 29.72 -38.45
C GLU A 628 0.93 29.71 -37.07
N VAL A 629 2.24 29.44 -37.08
CA VAL A 629 3.05 29.30 -35.87
C VAL A 629 4.27 30.22 -35.89
N GLY A 630 4.66 30.70 -34.71
CA GLY A 630 5.91 31.42 -34.51
C GLY A 630 7.14 30.57 -34.84
N LYS A 631 8.22 31.21 -35.27
CA LYS A 631 9.51 30.55 -35.61
C LYS A 631 10.47 30.44 -34.43
N GLU A 632 10.09 30.97 -33.27
CA GLU A 632 10.91 30.91 -32.06
C GLU A 632 11.19 29.46 -31.63
N LEU A 633 12.39 29.21 -31.13
CA LEU A 633 12.73 27.94 -30.51
C LEU A 633 12.36 27.99 -29.04
N ARG A 634 11.51 27.06 -28.60
CA ARG A 634 11.08 26.95 -27.20
C ARG A 634 11.78 25.76 -26.52
N PRO A 635 12.22 25.88 -25.26
CA PRO A 635 12.78 24.76 -24.52
C PRO A 635 11.75 23.64 -24.37
N ARG A 636 12.17 22.40 -24.66
CA ARG A 636 11.35 21.20 -24.49
C ARG A 636 11.49 20.68 -23.07
N ILE A 637 10.37 20.57 -22.36
CA ILE A 637 10.31 20.24 -20.93
C ILE A 637 9.59 18.91 -20.78
N LEU A 638 10.28 17.89 -20.24
CA LEU A 638 9.67 16.61 -19.92
C LEU A 638 8.91 16.71 -18.59
N LEU A 639 7.60 16.47 -18.61
CA LEU A 639 6.78 16.44 -17.40
C LEU A 639 6.71 15.01 -16.82
N GLY A 640 7.46 14.77 -15.73
CA GLY A 640 7.43 13.53 -14.95
C GLY A 640 6.45 13.60 -13.77
N GLY A 641 5.97 12.44 -13.30
CA GLY A 641 5.01 12.37 -12.18
C GLY A 641 4.05 11.19 -12.25
N GLU A 642 3.12 11.15 -11.29
CA GLU A 642 2.03 10.16 -11.22
C GLU A 642 1.11 10.27 -12.46
N PHE A 643 0.67 9.14 -13.00
CA PHE A 643 0.03 9.10 -14.33
C PHE A 643 -1.19 10.02 -14.43
N TYR A 644 -2.08 9.99 -13.43
CA TYR A 644 -3.33 10.73 -13.46
C TYR A 644 -3.06 12.21 -13.21
N VAL A 645 -2.19 12.54 -12.25
CA VAL A 645 -1.84 13.94 -11.94
C VAL A 645 -1.23 14.64 -13.16
N ARG A 646 -0.34 13.97 -13.90
CA ARG A 646 0.25 14.55 -15.11
C ARG A 646 -0.78 14.88 -16.20
N LEU A 647 -1.86 14.12 -16.26
CA LEU A 647 -2.86 14.17 -17.33
C LEU A 647 -4.04 15.11 -17.00
N ASP A 648 -4.52 15.09 -15.76
CA ASP A 648 -5.66 15.90 -15.32
C ASP A 648 -5.22 17.32 -14.95
N ASP A 649 -5.76 18.30 -15.68
CA ASP A 649 -5.47 19.72 -15.54
C ASP A 649 -5.92 20.30 -14.19
N ARG A 650 -6.91 19.71 -13.53
CA ARG A 650 -7.31 20.10 -12.16
C ARG A 650 -6.25 19.63 -11.14
N CYS A 651 -5.81 18.37 -11.23
CA CYS A 651 -4.81 17.80 -10.33
C CYS A 651 -3.44 18.47 -10.45
N ASN A 652 -2.99 18.78 -11.67
CA ASN A 652 -1.71 19.48 -11.88
C ASN A 652 -1.82 21.01 -11.90
N GLN A 653 -3.00 21.56 -11.62
CA GLN A 653 -3.24 23.01 -11.62
C GLN A 653 -2.84 23.67 -12.95
N SER A 654 -3.20 23.03 -14.06
CA SER A 654 -2.93 23.47 -15.43
C SER A 654 -1.44 23.73 -15.71
N VAL A 655 -0.54 22.92 -15.16
CA VAL A 655 0.92 23.12 -15.30
C VAL A 655 1.37 23.15 -16.75
N ILE A 656 0.73 22.37 -17.64
CA ILE A 656 1.05 22.33 -19.06
C ILE A 656 0.86 23.72 -19.69
N LYS A 657 -0.33 24.31 -19.52
CA LYS A 657 -0.63 25.66 -20.03
C LYS A 657 0.31 26.71 -19.43
N LYS A 658 0.62 26.61 -18.13
CA LYS A 658 1.56 27.52 -17.46
C LYS A 658 2.97 27.47 -18.06
N ILE A 659 3.48 26.27 -18.38
CA ILE A 659 4.76 26.11 -19.07
C ILE A 659 4.72 26.73 -20.46
N GLU A 660 3.65 26.52 -21.21
CA GLU A 660 3.49 27.07 -22.56
C GLU A 660 3.44 28.60 -22.57
N VAL A 661 2.76 29.21 -21.59
CA VAL A 661 2.72 30.66 -21.37
C VAL A 661 4.11 31.20 -21.01
N ALA A 662 4.89 30.45 -20.22
CA ALA A 662 6.28 30.80 -19.90
C ALA A 662 7.27 30.59 -21.06
N GLY A 663 6.79 30.21 -22.25
CA GLY A 663 7.60 30.03 -23.45
C GLY A 663 8.20 28.64 -23.62
N GLY A 664 7.73 27.63 -22.88
CA GLY A 664 8.17 26.23 -23.03
C GLY A 664 7.29 25.40 -23.99
N GLU A 665 7.79 24.23 -24.37
CA GLU A 665 7.04 23.15 -25.02
C GLU A 665 7.03 21.92 -24.10
N VAL A 666 5.86 21.36 -23.79
CA VAL A 666 5.77 20.19 -22.92
C VAL A 666 5.89 18.88 -23.71
N CYS A 667 6.75 17.99 -23.24
CA CYS A 667 6.77 16.58 -23.60
C CYS A 667 6.19 15.76 -22.45
N LEU A 668 5.23 14.89 -22.76
CA LEU A 668 4.47 14.13 -21.77
C LEU A 668 4.46 12.63 -22.16
N ALA A 669 4.61 11.76 -21.17
CA ALA A 669 4.38 10.33 -21.36
C ALA A 669 2.89 10.07 -21.65
N PRO A 670 2.56 9.22 -22.64
CA PRO A 670 1.17 9.00 -23.07
C PRO A 670 0.31 8.38 -21.95
N ALA A 671 -1.01 8.61 -22.01
CA ALA A 671 -1.96 7.96 -21.10
C ALA A 671 -1.94 6.44 -21.24
N THR A 672 -1.63 5.93 -22.44
CA THR A 672 -1.48 4.49 -22.69
C THR A 672 -0.31 3.83 -21.94
N GLU A 673 0.63 4.59 -21.37
CA GLU A 673 1.80 4.06 -20.63
C GLU A 673 1.39 3.07 -19.53
N ILE A 674 0.34 3.37 -18.76
CA ILE A 674 -0.12 2.50 -17.66
C ILE A 674 -0.66 1.16 -18.17
N PHE A 675 -1.31 1.15 -19.34
CA PHE A 675 -1.84 -0.06 -19.96
C PHE A 675 -0.69 -0.90 -20.55
N THR A 676 0.27 -0.26 -21.23
CA THR A 676 1.48 -0.93 -21.72
C THR A 676 2.27 -1.54 -20.57
N TYR A 677 2.44 -0.81 -19.46
CA TYR A 677 3.11 -1.30 -18.27
C TYR A 677 2.38 -2.51 -17.67
N THR A 678 1.06 -2.43 -17.50
CA THR A 678 0.26 -3.52 -16.93
C THR A 678 0.36 -4.78 -17.78
N LEU A 679 0.22 -4.65 -19.11
CA LEU A 679 0.40 -5.78 -20.04
C LEU A 679 1.81 -6.36 -19.99
N TYR A 680 2.85 -5.51 -19.87
CA TYR A 680 4.22 -5.97 -19.72
C TYR A 680 4.42 -6.77 -18.43
N ILE A 681 3.90 -6.27 -17.30
CA ILE A 681 3.99 -6.98 -16.01
C ILE A 681 3.22 -8.29 -16.04
N ASP A 682 1.98 -8.31 -16.54
CA ASP A 682 1.18 -9.53 -16.63
C ASP A 682 1.85 -10.57 -17.54
N ALA A 683 2.49 -10.14 -18.64
CA ALA A 683 3.29 -11.03 -19.48
C ALA A 683 4.54 -11.58 -18.78
N GLN A 684 5.24 -10.77 -17.98
CA GLN A 684 6.37 -11.23 -17.17
C GLN A 684 5.94 -12.23 -16.10
N GLU A 685 4.83 -11.95 -15.39
CA GLU A 685 4.25 -12.85 -14.39
C GLU A 685 3.82 -14.18 -15.02
N ALA A 686 3.09 -14.14 -16.15
CA ALA A 686 2.68 -15.34 -16.87
C ALA A 686 3.89 -16.18 -17.35
N LEU A 687 4.96 -15.51 -17.80
CA LEU A 687 6.20 -16.18 -18.18
C LEU A 687 6.91 -16.81 -16.98
N GLU A 688 6.92 -16.14 -15.82
CA GLU A 688 7.49 -16.67 -14.59
C GLU A 688 6.69 -17.88 -14.08
N ASP A 689 5.35 -17.79 -14.08
CA ASP A 689 4.45 -18.89 -13.73
C ASP A 689 4.67 -20.08 -14.68
N PHE A 690 4.78 -19.85 -15.99
CA PHE A 690 5.11 -20.89 -16.97
C PHE A 690 6.48 -21.52 -16.73
N LYS A 691 7.51 -20.72 -16.44
CA LYS A 691 8.86 -21.22 -16.09
C LYS A 691 8.82 -22.06 -14.81
N ASN A 692 8.08 -21.62 -13.79
CA ASN A 692 7.92 -22.34 -12.53
C ASN A 692 7.18 -23.66 -12.74
N PHE A 693 6.12 -23.67 -13.54
CA PHE A 693 5.43 -24.90 -13.95
C PHE A 693 6.38 -25.89 -14.65
N ARG A 694 7.20 -25.41 -15.60
CA ARG A 694 8.22 -26.25 -16.26
C ARG A 694 9.29 -26.77 -15.29
N ARG A 695 9.70 -25.96 -14.31
CA ARG A 695 10.69 -26.36 -13.29
C ARG A 695 10.14 -27.41 -12.33
N LEU A 696 8.89 -27.26 -11.88
CA LEU A 696 8.23 -28.25 -11.03
C LEU A 696 8.07 -29.58 -11.77
N SER A 697 7.58 -29.55 -13.02
CA SER A 697 7.45 -30.76 -13.85
C SER A 697 8.78 -31.44 -14.18
N SER A 698 9.91 -30.73 -14.20
CA SER A 698 11.25 -31.34 -14.32
C SER A 698 11.80 -31.90 -13.00
N TYR A 699 11.24 -31.53 -11.85
CA TYR A 699 11.62 -32.07 -10.54
C TYR A 699 10.87 -33.38 -10.21
N PHE A 700 9.74 -33.61 -10.86
CA PHE A 700 8.95 -34.86 -10.77
C PHE A 700 9.26 -35.86 -11.90
N LYS A 701 10.23 -35.55 -12.76
CA LYS A 701 10.86 -36.48 -13.70
C LYS A 701 12.27 -36.79 -13.21
#